data_AF-A0A6I1VTA8-F1
#
_entry.id   AF-A0A6I1VTA8-F1
#
_cell.length_a   1.000
_cell.length_b   1.000
_cell.length_c   1.000
_cell.angle_alpha   90.00
_cell.angle_beta   90.00
_cell.angle_gamma   90.00
#
_symmetry.space_group_name_H-M   'P 1'
#
loop_
_entity.id
_entity.type
_entity.pdbx_description
1 polymer ?
#
loop_
_entity_poly.entity_id
_entity_poly.type
_entity_poly.pdbx_seq_one_letter_code
_entity_poly.pdbx_strand_id
1 'polypeptide(L)'
;MQTRNGFQLYSASDICGFLECQHLTALDLQNLVMPMEKAAASDQNRLIQDKGLAHEAAFFERLKSENANVVDIAEGNPSFARRVELTIQAMKAGADIIFQASLQEGAYIGHADFLRKVPRASALGDHSYEVIDTKLAKTAKAKFLVQVALYSRMLISIHGVQPQFMYVVLGDAARTEQAFRVADYADYLEHVLQRFDAFVNSAELPVTYPEPCGHCGFCAWRDRCDEQRQQDDHLSAVAGISRSQIKKLQSAGVTTLHQLADSPDDLRIPKLQTESLSKLRHQARLQFQGRSSDVPLFELLPVLGERRGFYRMPKAVDGDLFFDMEGNPLEEGGLEYLFGLYIDEGGQQTFKPFWAHTREEEKVAFEQFIDWVIGHLKRYPDAHIYHYASYEETAIKRLMSQHGTREAQVDWLLRNGKMIDLYKVVREAIRVSEPSYSIKNIEHFYMDKRDGDVTNAGASIVFYERWKETGESALLEQIERYNEYDVLSTYLLRDWLLEIKPSNAGAFLGSEAESEKSMAEQKEIEIRLEDYRDRLLGRMCTDEEAMSDEEQVKLLTFQLLDFHRRADKPTWWQLFSRQDMTTEELLEDIESLAGLQRTKTPPEPINRSYLYEYSFELQETKMRTGSQGVITESLASVQLVNLDHDNGLATFKATERNAPPDYFDMIPGRPIPSTSLRKALFRYADSLLAGEQRFQAVADFLHRRAPRVKGIKPGAPLVDSSLPTIDAIKQVVRNLEHSVLFIQGPPGAGKTYTGSHVIVDLLKAGKRIGITSNSHHAINNLLAAVESRAQEEGFTFTGLKKSSEGEGTVFTGRCTRSIEEKKEFLDAWGPNINLTAGTAWLFADPVFTEQLDYLFIDEAGQVSVANLVTMGLAARNIVLMGDQMQLSQPVQGVHPGRSGDSILDYLLDGTPTIAPDRGVFLAQTWRMHPNVCSFISQAVYEGQLSSASGTEKRVLLLDGQRPEVSNSGLMFCPVEHDGNSQSSDEEAAQVQELYAYFLRQRYVDNKGVEHAICIENILVVAPYNLQVQLLKQVLPAGARVGTVDKFQGQEAEIVIVSMATSNEDYLPRDIGFLYSKNRLNVAVSRAKSLACIVASPDLTAIRCLTPHDMSLVNGLCMAVRYGMAANALARCE
;
A
#
# COMPACT_ATOMS: atom_id res chain seq x y z
N MET A 1 -10.27 32.36 6.32
CA MET A 1 -11.44 32.91 5.61
C MET A 1 -11.47 34.43 5.76
N GLN A 2 -12.07 35.16 4.81
CA GLN A 2 -12.21 36.62 4.93
C GLN A 2 -13.53 37.13 4.35
N THR A 3 -14.06 38.22 4.92
CA THR A 3 -15.22 38.93 4.38
C THR A 3 -14.75 40.19 3.66
N ARG A 4 -15.09 40.35 2.38
CA ARG A 4 -14.83 41.57 1.59
C ARG A 4 -16.10 42.03 0.88
N ASN A 5 -16.46 43.30 1.06
CA ASN A 5 -17.65 43.91 0.45
C ASN A 5 -18.96 43.11 0.67
N GLY A 6 -19.10 42.45 1.81
CA GLY A 6 -20.28 41.63 2.14
C GLY A 6 -20.25 40.20 1.56
N PHE A 7 -19.19 39.81 0.85
CA PHE A 7 -18.99 38.46 0.35
C PHE A 7 -17.91 37.73 1.16
N GLN A 8 -18.16 36.47 1.48
CA GLN A 8 -17.17 35.58 2.06
C GLN A 8 -16.29 35.01 0.95
N LEU A 9 -14.97 35.05 1.16
CA LEU A 9 -13.98 34.54 0.24
C LEU A 9 -13.17 33.42 0.89
N TYR A 10 -12.94 32.36 0.13
CA TYR A 10 -12.30 31.12 0.59
C TYR A 10 -11.03 30.83 -0.19
N SER A 11 -9.96 30.55 0.54
CA SER A 11 -8.66 30.17 0.01
C SER A 11 -8.46 28.65 0.02
N ALA A 12 -7.44 28.16 -0.68
CA ALA A 12 -7.04 26.76 -0.59
C ALA A 12 -6.71 26.31 0.84
N SER A 13 -6.17 27.21 1.68
CA SER A 13 -5.90 26.94 3.10
C SER A 13 -7.19 26.70 3.90
N ASP A 14 -8.29 27.38 3.57
CA ASP A 14 -9.58 27.19 4.23
C ASP A 14 -10.19 25.82 3.90
N ILE A 15 -10.05 25.38 2.64
CA ILE A 15 -10.49 24.05 2.18
C ILE A 15 -9.63 22.95 2.82
N CYS A 16 -8.32 23.15 2.89
CA CYS A 16 -7.44 22.23 3.60
C CYS A 16 -7.80 22.16 5.09
N GLY A 17 -8.09 23.30 5.73
CA GLY A 17 -8.57 23.35 7.12
C GLY A 17 -9.86 22.54 7.33
N PHE A 18 -10.80 22.62 6.39
CA PHE A 18 -12.04 21.83 6.43
C PHE A 18 -11.80 20.32 6.33
N LEU A 19 -10.91 19.89 5.44
CA LEU A 19 -10.52 18.48 5.32
C LEU A 19 -9.78 17.97 6.57
N GLU A 20 -9.00 18.83 7.22
CA GLU A 20 -8.29 18.52 8.45
C GLU A 20 -9.23 18.42 9.66
N CYS A 21 -10.18 19.36 9.77
CA CYS A 21 -11.12 19.46 10.87
C CYS A 21 -12.31 20.38 10.51
N GLN A 22 -13.53 19.83 10.40
CA GLN A 22 -14.73 20.66 10.17
C GLN A 22 -15.03 21.60 11.34
N HIS A 23 -14.64 21.25 12.57
CA HIS A 23 -14.79 22.11 13.74
C HIS A 23 -13.88 23.35 13.66
N LEU A 24 -12.68 23.24 13.08
CA LEU A 24 -11.81 24.39 12.77
C LEU A 24 -12.53 25.36 11.83
N THR A 25 -13.14 24.85 10.76
CA THR A 25 -13.92 25.66 9.80
C THR A 25 -15.11 26.34 10.48
N ALA A 26 -15.84 25.62 11.34
CA ALA A 26 -16.95 26.21 12.11
C ALA A 26 -16.48 27.35 13.03
N LEU A 27 -15.36 27.17 13.74
CA LEU A 27 -14.78 28.21 14.59
C LEU A 27 -14.26 29.39 13.78
N ASP A 28 -13.66 29.18 12.60
CA ASP A 28 -13.25 30.27 11.72
C ASP A 28 -14.46 31.06 11.18
N LEU A 29 -15.57 30.41 10.85
CA LEU A 29 -16.83 31.07 10.48
C LEU A 29 -17.41 31.88 11.65
N GLN A 30 -17.42 31.33 12.87
CA GLN A 30 -17.84 32.05 14.07
C GLN A 30 -16.93 33.26 14.32
N ASN A 31 -15.63 33.11 14.16
CA ASN A 31 -14.64 34.17 14.35
C ASN A 31 -14.82 35.35 13.38
N LEU A 32 -15.38 35.12 12.18
CA LEU A 32 -15.72 36.20 11.24
C LEU A 32 -16.86 37.09 11.77
N VAL A 33 -17.75 36.55 12.61
CA VAL A 33 -18.88 37.27 13.19
C VAL A 33 -18.52 37.82 14.57
N MET A 34 -17.86 37.01 15.39
CA MET A 34 -17.45 37.31 16.76
C MET A 34 -15.98 36.92 16.95
N PRO A 35 -15.04 37.90 16.94
CA PRO A 35 -13.62 37.62 17.13
C PRO A 35 -13.33 36.85 18.42
N MET A 36 -12.52 35.79 18.32
CA MET A 36 -12.13 34.91 19.42
C MET A 36 -10.61 34.83 19.54
N GLU A 37 -10.13 34.47 20.74
CA GLU A 37 -8.69 34.32 21.01
C GLU A 37 -8.11 33.05 20.37
N LYS A 38 -6.95 33.19 19.73
CA LYS A 38 -6.21 32.12 19.07
C LYS A 38 -4.91 31.83 19.81
N ALA A 39 -4.54 30.56 19.88
CA ALA A 39 -3.27 30.13 20.46
C ALA A 39 -2.08 30.69 19.66
N ALA A 40 -1.00 31.04 20.36
CA ALA A 40 0.22 31.54 19.72
C ALA A 40 0.84 30.50 18.77
N ALA A 41 1.40 30.97 17.66
CA ALA A 41 2.18 30.12 16.75
C ALA A 41 3.49 29.69 17.43
N SER A 42 3.82 28.41 17.36
CA SER A 42 5.09 27.89 17.87
C SER A 42 6.28 28.43 17.08
N ASP A 43 7.47 28.47 17.70
CA ASP A 43 8.71 28.87 17.02
C ASP A 43 9.04 27.93 15.84
N GLN A 44 8.67 26.65 15.93
CA GLN A 44 8.77 25.70 14.83
C GLN A 44 7.93 26.12 13.62
N ASN A 45 6.71 26.62 13.84
CA ASN A 45 5.83 27.07 12.75
C ASN A 45 6.40 28.30 12.02
N ARG A 46 7.01 29.23 12.76
CA ARG A 46 7.67 30.40 12.17
C ARG A 46 8.87 30.00 11.32
N LEU A 47 9.73 29.10 11.83
CA LEU A 47 10.89 28.59 11.10
C LEU A 47 10.48 27.92 9.77
N ILE A 48 9.42 27.12 9.78
CA ILE A 48 8.89 26.47 8.58
C ILE A 48 8.38 27.52 7.57
N GLN A 49 7.73 28.59 8.04
CA GLN A 49 7.24 29.65 7.16
C GLN A 49 8.39 30.41 6.47
N ASP A 50 9.39 30.84 7.24
CA ASP A 50 10.51 31.63 6.73
C ASP A 50 11.36 30.84 5.71
N LYS A 51 11.63 29.56 6.00
CA LYS A 51 12.31 28.66 5.05
C LYS A 51 11.50 28.51 3.75
N GLY A 52 10.17 28.49 3.84
CA GLY A 52 9.29 28.34 2.67
C GLY A 52 9.40 29.53 1.72
N LEU A 53 9.39 30.74 2.26
CA LEU A 53 9.59 31.97 1.48
C LEU A 53 10.98 32.01 0.82
N ALA A 54 12.02 31.56 1.54
CA ALA A 54 13.36 31.48 0.98
C ALA A 54 13.46 30.47 -0.18
N HIS A 55 12.77 29.33 -0.08
CA HIS A 55 12.73 28.32 -1.12
C HIS A 55 12.00 28.82 -2.39
N GLU A 56 10.85 29.48 -2.22
CA GLU A 56 10.09 30.13 -3.31
C GLU A 56 10.95 31.17 -4.05
N ALA A 57 11.61 32.06 -3.30
CA ALA A 57 12.47 33.10 -3.86
C ALA A 57 13.65 32.51 -4.66
N ALA A 58 14.28 31.44 -4.17
CA ALA A 58 15.35 30.77 -4.88
C ALA A 58 14.87 30.13 -6.20
N PHE A 59 13.66 29.57 -6.21
CA PHE A 59 13.07 29.00 -7.42
C PHE A 59 12.68 30.09 -8.44
N PHE A 60 12.17 31.23 -7.97
CA PHE A 60 11.86 32.38 -8.82
C PHE A 60 13.11 32.89 -9.56
N GLU A 61 14.24 33.04 -8.87
CA GLU A 61 15.49 33.48 -9.49
C GLU A 61 15.98 32.51 -10.57
N ARG A 62 15.80 31.19 -10.36
CA ARG A 62 16.09 30.17 -11.40
C ARG A 62 15.21 30.40 -12.63
N LEU A 63 13.88 30.45 -12.46
CA LEU A 63 12.95 30.65 -13.58
C LEU A 63 13.19 31.96 -14.34
N LYS A 64 13.56 33.03 -13.63
CA LYS A 64 13.91 34.32 -14.22
C LYS A 64 15.16 34.27 -15.09
N SER A 65 16.11 33.39 -14.76
CA SER A 65 17.32 33.18 -15.58
C SER A 65 17.08 32.32 -16.82
N GLU A 66 16.09 31.41 -16.77
CA GLU A 66 15.80 30.44 -17.83
C GLU A 66 14.77 30.94 -18.87
N ASN A 67 13.97 31.96 -18.52
CA ASN A 67 12.85 32.42 -19.34
C ASN A 67 13.02 33.87 -19.78
N ALA A 68 12.61 34.17 -21.01
CA ALA A 68 12.78 35.51 -21.59
C ALA A 68 11.74 36.51 -21.11
N ASN A 69 10.52 36.07 -20.80
CA ASN A 69 9.42 36.93 -20.38
C ASN A 69 8.78 36.45 -19.06
N VAL A 70 9.24 37.03 -17.95
CA VAL A 70 8.74 36.75 -16.59
C VAL A 70 8.04 37.98 -16.02
N VAL A 71 6.81 37.83 -15.53
CA VAL A 71 6.00 38.92 -14.96
C VAL A 71 5.76 38.70 -13.47
N ASP A 72 6.12 39.67 -12.63
CA ASP A 72 5.85 39.67 -11.19
C ASP A 72 4.55 40.46 -10.89
N ILE A 73 3.52 39.76 -10.39
CA ILE A 73 2.22 40.35 -10.06
C ILE A 73 2.21 41.02 -8.67
N ALA A 74 3.14 40.65 -7.79
CA ALA A 74 3.27 41.22 -6.45
C ALA A 74 4.04 42.55 -6.43
N GLU A 75 4.76 42.88 -7.50
CA GLU A 75 5.53 44.12 -7.64
C GLU A 75 4.64 45.36 -7.39
N GLY A 76 5.08 46.25 -6.49
CA GLY A 76 4.35 47.46 -6.11
C GLY A 76 3.16 47.23 -5.15
N ASN A 77 3.01 46.02 -4.61
CA ASN A 77 1.97 45.60 -3.66
C ASN A 77 0.53 46.02 -4.05
N PRO A 78 0.05 45.67 -5.25
CA PRO A 78 -1.27 46.04 -5.72
C PRO A 78 -2.39 45.34 -4.93
N SER A 79 -3.58 45.93 -4.96
CA SER A 79 -4.78 45.33 -4.38
C SER A 79 -5.10 43.98 -5.02
N PHE A 80 -5.77 43.08 -4.29
CA PHE A 80 -6.10 41.74 -4.80
C PHE A 80 -6.86 41.76 -6.13
N ALA A 81 -7.88 42.61 -6.26
CA ALA A 81 -8.64 42.75 -7.51
C ALA A 81 -7.72 43.17 -8.67
N ARG A 82 -6.75 44.06 -8.40
CA ARG A 82 -5.78 44.49 -9.40
C ARG A 82 -4.79 43.36 -9.75
N ARG A 83 -4.38 42.54 -8.79
CA ARG A 83 -3.53 41.36 -9.04
C ARG A 83 -4.21 40.35 -9.98
N VAL A 84 -5.51 40.11 -9.80
CA VAL A 84 -6.29 39.22 -10.69
C VAL A 84 -6.33 39.77 -12.12
N GLU A 85 -6.60 41.07 -12.29
CA GLU A 85 -6.57 41.71 -13.61
C GLU A 85 -5.19 41.61 -14.28
N LEU A 86 -4.12 41.91 -13.55
CA LEU A 86 -2.75 41.84 -14.04
C LEU A 86 -2.37 40.41 -14.45
N THR A 87 -2.81 39.41 -13.69
CA THR A 87 -2.60 37.99 -14.01
C THR A 87 -3.23 37.64 -15.37
N ILE A 88 -4.51 37.99 -15.57
CA ILE A 88 -5.22 37.72 -16.84
C ILE A 88 -4.58 38.49 -18.01
N GLN A 89 -4.12 39.72 -17.78
CA GLN A 89 -3.43 40.52 -18.80
C GLN A 89 -2.10 39.87 -19.22
N ALA A 90 -1.30 39.40 -18.26
CA ALA A 90 -0.05 38.68 -18.53
C ALA A 90 -0.30 37.36 -19.29
N MET A 91 -1.37 36.63 -18.93
CA MET A 91 -1.75 35.40 -19.62
C MET A 91 -2.07 35.63 -21.11
N LYS A 92 -2.86 36.68 -21.39
CA LYS A 92 -3.23 37.11 -22.76
C LYS A 92 -2.05 37.64 -23.55
N ALA A 93 -1.10 38.31 -22.88
CA ALA A 93 0.14 38.78 -23.49
C ALA A 93 1.12 37.63 -23.79
N GLY A 94 0.86 36.42 -23.28
CA GLY A 94 1.67 35.24 -23.55
C GLY A 94 2.99 35.21 -22.80
N ALA A 95 3.03 35.75 -21.57
CA ALA A 95 4.17 35.64 -20.65
C ALA A 95 4.62 34.19 -20.46
N ASP A 96 5.93 33.95 -20.41
CA ASP A 96 6.46 32.59 -20.26
C ASP A 96 6.20 32.07 -18.84
N ILE A 97 6.48 32.92 -17.85
CA ILE A 97 6.21 32.69 -16.42
C ILE A 97 5.50 33.90 -15.81
N ILE A 98 4.49 33.65 -14.97
CA ILE A 98 3.82 34.67 -14.16
C ILE A 98 4.02 34.31 -12.69
N PHE A 99 4.71 35.17 -11.93
CA PHE A 99 5.00 35.00 -10.51
C PHE A 99 3.95 35.69 -9.63
N GLN A 100 3.58 35.05 -8.51
CA GLN A 100 2.58 35.52 -7.55
C GLN A 100 1.20 35.76 -8.19
N ALA A 101 0.83 34.88 -9.12
CA ALA A 101 -0.41 34.93 -9.86
C ALA A 101 -1.62 34.84 -8.92
N SER A 102 -2.57 35.77 -9.08
CA SER A 102 -3.79 35.81 -8.27
C SER A 102 -5.00 35.43 -9.12
N LEU A 103 -5.80 34.48 -8.64
CA LEU A 103 -6.97 33.96 -9.33
C LEU A 103 -8.24 34.17 -8.49
N GLN A 104 -9.38 34.37 -9.13
CA GLN A 104 -10.67 34.41 -8.47
C GLN A 104 -11.74 33.76 -9.35
N GLU A 105 -12.49 32.83 -8.78
CA GLU A 105 -13.67 32.24 -9.40
C GLU A 105 -14.80 32.11 -8.37
N GLY A 106 -15.88 32.88 -8.55
CA GLY A 106 -16.94 32.97 -7.55
C GLY A 106 -16.43 33.44 -6.19
N ALA A 107 -16.70 32.65 -5.15
CA ALA A 107 -16.24 32.87 -3.77
C ALA A 107 -14.81 32.36 -3.52
N TYR A 108 -14.22 31.62 -4.45
CA TYR A 108 -12.90 31.03 -4.29
C TYR A 108 -11.81 31.97 -4.79
N ILE A 109 -10.72 32.08 -4.01
CA ILE A 109 -9.54 32.86 -4.34
C ILE A 109 -8.28 31.99 -4.33
N GLY A 110 -7.38 32.26 -5.26
CA GLY A 110 -6.11 31.55 -5.40
C GLY A 110 -4.92 32.50 -5.47
N HIS A 111 -3.82 32.05 -4.88
CA HIS A 111 -2.51 32.69 -4.93
C HIS A 111 -1.51 31.63 -5.33
N ALA A 112 -1.32 31.48 -6.64
CA ALA A 112 -0.37 30.52 -7.17
C ALA A 112 1.02 31.17 -7.19
N ASP A 113 2.03 30.44 -6.73
CA ASP A 113 3.41 30.93 -6.77
C ASP A 113 3.82 31.23 -8.23
N PHE A 114 3.54 30.30 -9.16
CA PHE A 114 3.81 30.52 -10.58
C PHE A 114 2.72 29.95 -11.51
N LEU A 115 2.56 30.59 -12.66
CA LEU A 115 1.90 30.02 -13.85
C LEU A 115 2.91 29.90 -14.99
N ARG A 116 2.99 28.73 -15.62
CA ARG A 116 3.86 28.47 -16.77
C ARG A 116 3.07 28.29 -18.05
N LYS A 117 3.51 28.94 -19.12
CA LYS A 117 2.93 28.81 -20.46
C LYS A 117 3.27 27.45 -21.10
N VAL A 118 2.29 26.82 -21.74
CA VAL A 118 2.45 25.56 -22.48
C VAL A 118 1.80 25.64 -23.88
N PRO A 119 2.35 24.95 -24.90
CA PRO A 119 1.88 25.02 -26.29
C PRO A 119 0.63 24.15 -26.49
N ARG A 120 -0.51 24.61 -25.96
CA ARG A 120 -1.80 23.93 -26.07
C ARG A 120 -2.89 24.92 -26.42
N ALA A 121 -3.63 24.63 -27.49
CA ALA A 121 -4.73 25.48 -27.94
C ALA A 121 -5.78 25.68 -26.83
N SER A 122 -6.18 26.94 -26.63
CA SER A 122 -7.16 27.35 -25.63
C SER A 122 -7.92 28.61 -26.06
N ALA A 123 -8.80 29.13 -25.21
CA ALA A 123 -9.44 30.43 -25.40
C ALA A 123 -8.44 31.62 -25.44
N LEU A 124 -7.17 31.40 -25.07
CA LEU A 124 -6.10 32.40 -25.15
C LEU A 124 -5.33 32.38 -26.49
N GLY A 125 -5.58 31.41 -27.38
CA GLY A 125 -4.86 31.23 -28.64
C GLY A 125 -4.25 29.82 -28.77
N ASP A 126 -2.99 29.75 -29.18
CA ASP A 126 -2.21 28.52 -29.36
C ASP A 126 -1.50 28.05 -28.08
N HIS A 127 -1.67 28.77 -26.97
CA HIS A 127 -1.11 28.43 -25.66
C HIS A 127 -2.17 28.34 -24.54
N SER A 128 -1.79 27.67 -23.45
CA SER A 128 -2.48 27.67 -22.16
C SER A 128 -1.48 27.81 -21.02
N TYR A 129 -1.93 27.83 -19.77
CA TYR A 129 -1.07 27.86 -18.58
C TYR A 129 -1.28 26.65 -17.67
N GLU A 130 -0.23 26.28 -16.94
CA GLU A 130 -0.24 25.26 -15.91
C GLU A 130 0.31 25.82 -14.59
N VAL A 131 -0.22 25.36 -13.46
CA VAL A 131 0.10 25.87 -12.12
C VAL A 131 1.35 25.22 -11.57
N ILE A 132 2.24 26.00 -10.96
CA ILE A 132 3.39 25.53 -10.20
C ILE A 132 3.36 26.16 -8.81
N ASP A 133 3.56 25.34 -7.78
CA ASP A 133 3.53 25.76 -6.39
C ASP A 133 4.70 25.13 -5.63
N THR A 134 5.39 25.92 -4.81
CA THR A 134 6.62 25.53 -4.14
C THR A 134 6.35 25.12 -2.70
N LYS A 135 7.01 24.05 -2.25
CA LYS A 135 6.82 23.47 -0.91
C LYS A 135 8.14 23.02 -0.32
N LEU A 136 8.40 23.37 0.94
CA LEU A 136 9.54 22.85 1.71
C LEU A 136 9.53 21.34 1.89
N ALA A 137 8.37 20.70 1.76
CA ALA A 137 8.28 19.27 1.91
C ALA A 137 9.09 18.58 0.81
N LYS A 138 9.84 17.55 1.19
CA LYS A 138 10.62 16.71 0.27
C LYS A 138 9.79 15.65 -0.46
N THR A 139 8.53 15.52 -0.07
CA THR A 139 7.55 14.67 -0.73
C THR A 139 6.25 15.44 -0.88
N ALA A 140 5.54 15.19 -1.98
CA ALA A 140 4.24 15.78 -2.21
C ALA A 140 3.21 15.21 -1.21
N LYS A 141 2.32 16.09 -0.71
CA LYS A 141 1.25 15.75 0.25
C LYS A 141 -0.10 16.10 -0.37
N ALA A 142 -1.16 15.37 -0.02
CA ALA A 142 -2.50 15.58 -0.57
C ALA A 142 -2.98 17.04 -0.44
N LYS A 143 -2.71 17.70 0.70
CA LYS A 143 -3.07 19.11 0.91
C LYS A 143 -2.44 20.08 -0.11
N PHE A 144 -1.24 19.79 -0.61
CA PHE A 144 -0.62 20.60 -1.66
C PHE A 144 -1.35 20.40 -2.99
N LEU A 145 -1.75 19.16 -3.27
CA LEU A 145 -2.48 18.78 -4.47
C LEU A 145 -3.88 19.40 -4.48
N VAL A 146 -4.59 19.46 -3.35
CA VAL A 146 -5.86 20.20 -3.24
C VAL A 146 -5.68 21.66 -3.63
N GLN A 147 -4.60 22.32 -3.18
CA GLN A 147 -4.28 23.70 -3.52
C GLN A 147 -4.03 23.88 -5.03
N VAL A 148 -3.11 23.12 -5.62
CA VAL A 148 -2.80 23.28 -7.06
C VAL A 148 -3.93 22.80 -7.97
N ALA A 149 -4.73 21.82 -7.53
CA ALA A 149 -5.92 21.38 -8.26
C ALA A 149 -7.00 22.46 -8.25
N LEU A 150 -7.21 23.15 -7.12
CA LEU A 150 -8.14 24.29 -7.06
C LEU A 150 -7.75 25.38 -8.05
N TYR A 151 -6.45 25.74 -8.08
CA TYR A 151 -5.95 26.77 -9.00
C TYR A 151 -6.08 26.32 -10.45
N SER A 152 -5.77 25.05 -10.74
CA SER A 152 -5.93 24.46 -12.07
C SER A 152 -7.39 24.42 -12.53
N ARG A 153 -8.31 24.20 -11.59
CA ARG A 153 -9.76 24.23 -11.84
C ARG A 153 -10.24 25.67 -12.12
N MET A 154 -9.74 26.67 -11.42
CA MET A 154 -10.04 28.09 -11.72
C MET A 154 -9.57 28.50 -13.12
N LEU A 155 -8.44 27.96 -13.60
CA LEU A 155 -7.92 28.23 -14.93
C LEU A 155 -8.86 27.75 -16.05
N ILE A 156 -9.75 26.79 -15.79
CA ILE A 156 -10.73 26.30 -16.78
C ILE A 156 -11.62 27.45 -17.29
N SER A 157 -12.06 28.32 -16.38
CA SER A 157 -12.89 29.49 -16.71
C SER A 157 -12.18 30.49 -17.64
N ILE A 158 -10.84 30.49 -17.64
CA ILE A 158 -9.99 31.37 -18.45
C ILE A 158 -9.59 30.70 -19.78
N HIS A 159 -9.22 29.41 -19.74
CA HIS A 159 -8.74 28.65 -20.89
C HIS A 159 -9.86 28.05 -21.74
N GLY A 160 -11.04 27.80 -21.18
CA GLY A 160 -12.10 27.01 -21.81
C GLY A 160 -11.79 25.50 -21.92
N VAL A 161 -10.61 25.07 -21.48
CA VAL A 161 -10.15 23.67 -21.47
C VAL A 161 -9.43 23.38 -20.16
N GLN A 162 -9.52 22.13 -19.69
CA GLN A 162 -8.83 21.70 -18.47
C GLN A 162 -7.31 21.63 -18.68
N PRO A 163 -6.48 22.24 -17.80
CA PRO A 163 -5.03 22.03 -17.80
C PRO A 163 -4.66 20.54 -17.77
N GLN A 164 -3.56 20.14 -18.41
CA GLN A 164 -3.20 18.72 -18.49
C GLN A 164 -2.48 18.31 -17.21
N PHE A 165 -1.52 19.13 -16.80
CA PHE A 165 -0.72 18.93 -15.61
C PHE A 165 -0.79 20.12 -14.65
N MET A 166 -0.39 19.85 -13.43
CA MET A 166 -0.12 20.80 -12.35
C MET A 166 1.14 20.32 -11.62
N TYR A 167 1.91 21.23 -11.04
CA TYR A 167 3.25 20.91 -10.55
C TYR A 167 3.45 21.34 -9.11
N VAL A 168 4.16 20.50 -8.36
CA VAL A 168 4.69 20.85 -7.03
C VAL A 168 6.20 20.79 -7.10
N VAL A 169 6.85 21.87 -6.67
CA VAL A 169 8.30 21.93 -6.52
C VAL A 169 8.64 21.61 -5.08
N LEU A 170 9.47 20.59 -4.89
CA LEU A 170 9.82 20.07 -3.58
C LEU A 170 11.03 20.79 -2.98
N GLY A 171 11.13 20.72 -1.65
CA GLY A 171 12.21 21.32 -0.86
C GLY A 171 13.49 20.49 -0.79
N ASP A 172 13.69 19.57 -1.73
CA ASP A 172 14.94 18.82 -1.88
C ASP A 172 16.03 19.70 -2.52
N ALA A 173 17.29 19.24 -2.47
CA ALA A 173 18.41 20.03 -2.96
C ALA A 173 18.29 20.34 -4.46
N ALA A 174 17.75 19.38 -5.23
CA ALA A 174 17.51 19.50 -6.66
C ALA A 174 16.32 20.42 -7.01
N ARG A 175 15.45 20.74 -6.04
CA ARG A 175 14.15 21.40 -6.26
C ARG A 175 13.34 20.65 -7.31
N THR A 176 13.17 19.35 -7.08
CA THR A 176 12.51 18.44 -8.00
C THR A 176 11.10 18.94 -8.27
N GLU A 177 10.83 19.14 -9.56
CA GLU A 177 9.51 19.50 -10.04
C GLU A 177 8.72 18.23 -10.34
N GLN A 178 7.70 17.95 -9.54
CA GLN A 178 6.83 16.80 -9.75
C GLN A 178 5.57 17.20 -10.51
N ALA A 179 5.35 16.55 -11.65
CA ALA A 179 4.17 16.72 -12.47
C ALA A 179 3.03 15.80 -12.04
N PHE A 180 1.83 16.35 -11.92
CA PHE A 180 0.62 15.62 -11.59
C PHE A 180 -0.45 15.89 -12.63
N ARG A 181 -1.07 14.84 -13.16
CA ARG A 181 -2.15 14.99 -14.14
C ARG A 181 -3.41 15.46 -13.45
N VAL A 182 -3.97 16.59 -13.86
CA VAL A 182 -5.14 17.20 -13.19
C VAL A 182 -6.34 16.24 -13.13
N ALA A 183 -6.55 15.43 -14.19
CA ALA A 183 -7.63 14.46 -14.27
C ALA A 183 -7.61 13.39 -13.15
N ASP A 184 -6.44 13.09 -12.59
CA ASP A 184 -6.30 12.10 -11.51
C ASP A 184 -6.76 12.63 -10.14
N TYR A 185 -7.16 13.90 -10.05
CA TYR A 185 -7.50 14.58 -8.79
C TYR A 185 -8.77 15.44 -8.87
N ALA A 186 -9.23 15.76 -10.08
CA ALA A 186 -10.30 16.73 -10.32
C ALA A 186 -11.64 16.31 -9.71
N ASP A 187 -12.05 15.05 -9.86
CA ASP A 187 -13.33 14.57 -9.36
C ASP A 187 -13.36 14.55 -7.82
N TYR A 188 -12.24 14.20 -7.16
CA TYR A 188 -12.12 14.33 -5.70
C TYR A 188 -12.25 15.78 -5.25
N LEU A 189 -11.54 16.71 -5.91
CA LEU A 189 -11.63 18.13 -5.58
C LEU A 189 -13.07 18.64 -5.69
N GLU A 190 -13.78 18.32 -6.78
CA GLU A 190 -15.17 18.76 -6.97
C GLU A 190 -16.10 18.25 -5.84
N HIS A 191 -15.91 17.01 -5.36
CA HIS A 191 -16.66 16.49 -4.21
C HIS A 191 -16.30 17.24 -2.90
N VAL A 192 -15.03 17.58 -2.70
CA VAL A 192 -14.59 18.39 -1.56
C VAL A 192 -15.23 19.78 -1.61
N LEU A 193 -15.23 20.44 -2.77
CA LEU A 193 -15.83 21.76 -2.95
C LEU A 193 -17.34 21.74 -2.72
N GLN A 194 -18.05 20.73 -3.24
CA GLN A 194 -19.49 20.58 -2.99
C GLN A 194 -19.82 20.44 -1.51
N ARG A 195 -19.04 19.64 -0.76
CA ARG A 195 -19.21 19.49 0.70
C ARG A 195 -18.86 20.75 1.45
N PHE A 196 -17.78 21.41 1.06
CA PHE A 196 -17.36 22.67 1.66
C PHE A 196 -18.41 23.76 1.44
N ASP A 197 -18.91 23.92 0.20
CA ASP A 197 -19.98 24.86 -0.13
C ASP A 197 -21.26 24.56 0.63
N ALA A 198 -21.66 23.29 0.75
CA ALA A 198 -22.81 22.89 1.56
C ALA A 198 -22.63 23.25 3.04
N PHE A 199 -21.42 23.14 3.57
CA PHE A 199 -21.09 23.44 4.97
C PHE A 199 -21.05 24.95 5.25
N VAL A 200 -20.43 25.75 4.39
CA VAL A 200 -20.25 27.19 4.63
C VAL A 200 -21.48 28.02 4.27
N ASN A 201 -22.32 27.53 3.34
CA ASN A 201 -23.54 28.22 2.92
C ASN A 201 -24.81 27.69 3.61
N SER A 202 -24.69 26.84 4.63
CA SER A 202 -25.84 26.36 5.39
C SER A 202 -26.54 27.51 6.13
N ALA A 203 -27.87 27.45 6.23
CA ALA A 203 -28.66 28.51 6.87
C ALA A 203 -28.32 28.68 8.37
N GLU A 204 -27.97 27.57 9.02
CA GLU A 204 -27.44 27.53 10.38
C GLU A 204 -26.06 26.86 10.35
N LEU A 205 -25.13 27.33 11.16
CA LEU A 205 -23.81 26.71 11.29
C LEU A 205 -23.97 25.26 11.75
N PRO A 206 -23.36 24.28 11.06
CA PRO A 206 -23.48 22.88 11.46
C PRO A 206 -22.96 22.66 12.87
N VAL A 207 -23.69 21.87 13.66
CA VAL A 207 -23.25 21.49 15.01
C VAL A 207 -22.03 20.59 14.87
N THR A 208 -20.88 21.07 15.33
CA THR A 208 -19.61 20.34 15.32
C THR A 208 -19.07 20.18 16.73
N TYR A 209 -18.29 19.13 16.95
CA TYR A 209 -17.62 18.86 18.23
C TYR A 209 -16.09 18.83 18.02
N PRO A 210 -15.28 19.33 18.97
CA PRO A 210 -13.82 19.27 18.91
C PRO A 210 -13.30 17.84 19.12
N GLU A 211 -13.56 16.91 18.21
CA GLU A 211 -12.95 15.58 18.27
C GLU A 211 -11.43 15.66 18.03
N PRO A 212 -10.57 14.99 18.84
CA PRO A 212 -9.13 15.05 18.66
C PRO A 212 -8.71 14.52 17.28
N CYS A 213 -7.83 15.24 16.59
CA CYS A 213 -7.33 14.89 15.25
C CYS A 213 -5.84 15.22 15.09
N GLY A 214 -5.21 14.68 14.04
CA GLY A 214 -3.78 14.92 13.77
C GLY A 214 -3.41 16.40 13.53
N HIS A 215 -4.39 17.26 13.22
CA HIS A 215 -4.17 18.70 13.02
C HIS A 215 -4.04 19.48 14.34
N CYS A 216 -4.49 18.92 15.47
CA CYS A 216 -4.61 19.66 16.73
C CYS A 216 -3.29 20.29 17.20
N GLY A 217 -2.14 19.66 16.94
CA GLY A 217 -0.82 20.21 17.32
C GLY A 217 -0.45 21.52 16.63
N PHE A 218 -1.00 21.81 15.44
CA PHE A 218 -0.76 23.04 14.68
C PHE A 218 -1.94 24.01 14.70
N CYS A 219 -3.09 23.54 15.19
CA CYS A 219 -4.34 24.28 15.19
C CYS A 219 -4.25 25.52 16.09
N ALA A 220 -4.78 26.64 15.60
CA ALA A 220 -4.89 27.88 16.35
C ALA A 220 -5.98 27.82 17.45
N TRP A 221 -6.87 26.84 17.40
CA TRP A 221 -7.97 26.66 18.35
C TRP A 221 -7.74 25.54 19.39
N ARG A 222 -6.52 24.98 19.45
CA ARG A 222 -6.21 23.80 20.27
C ARG A 222 -6.57 23.96 21.75
N ASP A 223 -6.17 25.08 22.37
CA ASP A 223 -6.40 25.32 23.81
C ASP A 223 -7.90 25.34 24.14
N ARG A 224 -8.70 26.01 23.28
CA ARG A 224 -10.16 26.04 23.40
C ARG A 224 -10.80 24.66 23.24
N CYS A 225 -10.31 23.89 22.26
CA CYS A 225 -10.82 22.54 22.00
C CYS A 225 -10.51 21.59 23.15
N ASP A 226 -9.30 21.68 23.72
CA ASP A 226 -8.88 20.90 24.89
C ASP A 226 -9.71 21.25 26.13
N GLU A 227 -9.91 22.55 26.38
CA GLU A 227 -10.73 23.03 27.49
C GLU A 227 -12.17 22.52 27.37
N GLN A 228 -12.78 22.62 26.18
CA GLN A 228 -14.14 22.12 25.96
C GLN A 228 -14.26 20.61 26.22
N ARG A 229 -13.35 19.79 25.69
CA ARG A 229 -13.37 18.33 25.91
C ARG A 229 -13.21 17.95 27.38
N GLN A 230 -12.39 18.69 28.12
CA GLN A 230 -12.20 18.48 29.56
C GLN A 230 -13.47 18.83 30.34
N GLN A 231 -14.10 19.96 30.02
CA GLN A 231 -15.36 20.39 30.65
C GLN A 231 -16.50 19.39 30.39
N ASP A 232 -16.56 18.84 29.19
CA ASP A 232 -17.60 17.88 28.78
C ASP A 232 -17.36 16.45 29.30
N ASP A 233 -16.25 16.20 30.00
CA ASP A 233 -15.80 14.86 30.41
C ASP A 233 -15.79 13.85 29.24
N HIS A 234 -15.32 14.31 28.08
CA HIS A 234 -15.46 13.57 26.83
C HIS A 234 -14.72 12.21 26.86
N LEU A 235 -15.29 11.21 26.19
CA LEU A 235 -14.72 9.86 26.11
C LEU A 235 -13.31 9.82 25.54
N SER A 236 -12.90 10.80 24.73
CA SER A 236 -11.54 10.87 24.18
C SER A 236 -10.43 11.04 25.23
N ALA A 237 -10.78 11.32 26.49
CA ALA A 237 -9.84 11.28 27.61
C ALA A 237 -9.47 9.84 28.04
N VAL A 238 -10.23 8.83 27.62
CA VAL A 238 -9.96 7.42 27.96
C VAL A 238 -8.74 6.93 27.19
N ALA A 239 -7.68 6.52 27.90
CA ALA A 239 -6.42 6.16 27.26
C ALA A 239 -6.60 4.95 26.31
N GLY A 240 -6.20 5.12 25.05
CA GLY A 240 -6.27 4.06 24.03
C GLY A 240 -7.65 3.80 23.45
N ILE A 241 -8.65 4.64 23.73
CA ILE A 241 -9.95 4.57 23.06
C ILE A 241 -9.85 5.06 21.62
N SER A 242 -10.49 4.37 20.69
CA SER A 242 -10.59 4.80 19.30
C SER A 242 -11.86 5.61 19.02
N ARG A 243 -11.87 6.44 17.97
CA ARG A 243 -13.08 7.16 17.52
C ARG A 243 -14.26 6.23 17.22
N SER A 244 -13.97 5.08 16.60
CA SER A 244 -14.97 4.03 16.34
C SER A 244 -15.61 3.51 17.64
N GLN A 245 -14.80 3.30 18.69
CA GLN A 245 -15.31 2.90 20.01
C GLN A 245 -16.13 4.01 20.68
N ILE A 246 -15.70 5.28 20.58
CA ILE A 246 -16.45 6.44 21.07
C ILE A 246 -17.85 6.48 20.44
N LYS A 247 -17.94 6.39 19.11
CA LYS A 247 -19.22 6.37 18.39
C LYS A 247 -20.14 5.24 18.87
N LYS A 248 -19.62 4.00 18.98
CA LYS A 248 -20.38 2.84 19.47
C LYS A 248 -20.91 3.04 20.89
N LEU A 249 -20.11 3.63 21.78
CA LEU A 249 -20.51 3.95 23.16
C LEU A 249 -21.58 5.05 23.20
N GLN A 250 -21.39 6.12 22.43
CA GLN A 250 -22.35 7.23 22.33
C GLN A 250 -23.70 6.75 21.78
N SER A 251 -23.70 5.90 20.74
CA SER A 251 -24.93 5.29 20.21
C SER A 251 -25.68 4.41 21.22
N ALA A 252 -24.97 3.88 22.21
CA ALA A 252 -25.54 3.12 23.32
C ALA A 252 -25.83 3.96 24.57
N GLY A 253 -25.69 5.28 24.51
CA GLY A 253 -26.01 6.22 25.58
C GLY A 253 -24.89 6.46 26.60
N VAL A 254 -23.67 5.96 26.37
CA VAL A 254 -22.49 6.27 27.18
C VAL A 254 -21.71 7.38 26.48
N THR A 255 -21.77 8.60 27.00
CA THR A 255 -21.19 9.79 26.35
C THR A 255 -20.02 10.42 27.09
N THR A 256 -19.79 10.06 28.36
CA THR A 256 -18.68 10.61 29.17
C THR A 256 -17.77 9.54 29.77
N LEU A 257 -16.54 9.92 30.12
CA LEU A 257 -15.59 9.04 30.80
C LEU A 257 -16.15 8.54 32.14
N HIS A 258 -16.78 9.42 32.92
CA HIS A 258 -17.42 9.05 34.19
C HIS A 258 -18.55 8.04 33.99
N GLN A 259 -19.42 8.24 32.99
CA GLN A 259 -20.48 7.26 32.68
C GLN A 259 -19.92 5.90 32.27
N LEU A 260 -18.83 5.88 31.50
CA LEU A 260 -18.16 4.64 31.15
C LEU A 260 -17.56 3.97 32.40
N ALA A 261 -16.92 4.74 33.29
CA ALA A 261 -16.37 4.25 34.54
C ALA A 261 -17.45 3.59 35.43
N ASP A 262 -18.62 4.21 35.55
CA ASP A 262 -19.74 3.74 36.37
C ASP A 262 -20.62 2.68 35.69
N SER A 263 -20.35 2.33 34.43
CA SER A 263 -21.14 1.34 33.70
C SER A 263 -21.10 -0.05 34.37
N PRO A 264 -22.22 -0.82 34.32
CA PRO A 264 -22.29 -2.13 34.95
C PRO A 264 -21.57 -3.20 34.13
N ASP A 265 -21.17 -4.30 34.79
CA ASP A 265 -20.31 -5.29 34.14
C ASP A 265 -21.00 -6.15 33.06
N ASP A 266 -22.33 -6.23 33.12
CA ASP A 266 -23.20 -6.90 32.16
C ASP A 266 -23.59 -6.01 30.96
N LEU A 267 -23.17 -4.74 30.92
CA LEU A 267 -23.39 -3.87 29.76
C LEU A 267 -22.85 -4.54 28.49
N ARG A 268 -23.66 -4.53 27.42
CA ARG A 268 -23.29 -5.00 26.10
C ARG A 268 -23.56 -3.89 25.08
N ILE A 269 -22.60 -3.70 24.18
CA ILE A 269 -22.64 -2.67 23.16
C ILE A 269 -22.58 -3.39 21.81
N PRO A 270 -23.56 -3.20 20.91
CA PRO A 270 -23.55 -3.83 19.59
C PRO A 270 -22.24 -3.55 18.84
N LYS A 271 -21.71 -4.57 18.15
CA LYS A 271 -20.46 -4.48 17.36
C LYS A 271 -19.21 -4.03 18.17
N LEU A 272 -19.24 -4.15 19.50
CA LEU A 272 -18.08 -3.95 20.39
C LEU A 272 -17.90 -5.21 21.26
N GLN A 273 -16.71 -5.79 21.21
CA GLN A 273 -16.41 -7.01 21.96
C GLN A 273 -16.48 -6.77 23.47
N THR A 274 -16.98 -7.78 24.20
CA THR A 274 -17.15 -7.71 25.67
C THR A 274 -15.84 -7.44 26.39
N GLU A 275 -14.75 -8.06 25.95
CA GLU A 275 -13.42 -7.87 26.55
C GLU A 275 -12.87 -6.46 26.28
N SER A 276 -12.99 -5.97 25.04
CA SER A 276 -12.64 -4.59 24.69
C SER A 276 -13.41 -3.56 25.54
N LEU A 277 -14.73 -3.74 25.70
CA LEU A 277 -15.55 -2.89 26.55
C LEU A 277 -15.10 -2.95 28.02
N SER A 278 -14.78 -4.15 28.52
CA SER A 278 -14.25 -4.32 29.87
C SER A 278 -12.92 -3.58 30.04
N LYS A 279 -11.97 -3.73 29.11
CA LYS A 279 -10.68 -3.02 29.11
C LYS A 279 -10.87 -1.50 29.17
N LEU A 280 -11.75 -0.94 28.32
CA LEU A 280 -12.07 0.50 28.30
C LEU A 280 -12.75 0.97 29.59
N ARG A 281 -13.67 0.17 30.14
CA ARG A 281 -14.36 0.46 31.41
C ARG A 281 -13.37 0.55 32.57
N HIS A 282 -12.49 -0.43 32.70
CA HIS A 282 -11.48 -0.41 33.75
C HIS A 282 -10.47 0.74 33.57
N GLN A 283 -10.08 1.06 32.33
CA GLN A 283 -9.26 2.22 32.01
C GLN A 283 -9.93 3.54 32.44
N ALA A 284 -11.22 3.71 32.12
CA ALA A 284 -12.00 4.88 32.54
C ALA A 284 -12.13 4.96 34.07
N ARG A 285 -12.39 3.83 34.76
CA ARG A 285 -12.46 3.76 36.25
C ARG A 285 -11.16 4.25 36.88
N LEU A 286 -10.01 3.75 36.42
CA LEU A 286 -8.72 4.12 36.99
C LEU A 286 -8.36 5.58 36.74
N GLN A 287 -8.61 6.09 35.52
CA GLN A 287 -8.38 7.50 35.19
C GLN A 287 -9.32 8.43 35.98
N PHE A 288 -10.58 8.05 36.16
CA PHE A 288 -11.54 8.82 36.96
C PHE A 288 -11.10 8.91 38.43
N GLN A 289 -10.67 7.80 39.03
CA GLN A 289 -10.12 7.77 40.39
C GLN A 289 -8.84 8.62 40.49
N GLY A 290 -7.95 8.52 39.49
CA GLY A 290 -6.71 9.28 39.43
C GLY A 290 -6.90 10.79 39.42
N ARG A 291 -8.00 11.32 38.87
CA ARG A 291 -8.31 12.76 38.91
C ARG A 291 -8.44 13.35 40.31
N SER A 292 -8.77 12.51 41.30
CA SER A 292 -8.92 12.92 42.71
C SER A 292 -7.75 12.52 43.59
N SER A 293 -6.70 11.93 43.01
CA SER A 293 -5.52 11.42 43.70
C SER A 293 -4.36 12.41 43.57
N ASP A 294 -3.59 12.60 44.65
CA ASP A 294 -2.36 13.41 44.65
C ASP A 294 -1.18 12.66 43.99
N VAL A 295 -1.29 11.33 43.84
CA VAL A 295 -0.27 10.44 43.25
C VAL A 295 -0.89 9.66 42.10
N PRO A 296 -0.18 9.45 40.97
CA PRO A 296 -0.71 8.67 39.86
C PRO A 296 -0.96 7.21 40.29
N LEU A 297 -2.05 6.61 39.78
CA LEU A 297 -2.50 5.27 40.15
C LEU A 297 -2.19 4.27 39.04
N PHE A 298 -1.84 3.05 39.42
CA PHE A 298 -1.70 1.94 38.49
C PHE A 298 -2.25 0.63 39.09
N GLU A 299 -2.61 -0.31 38.24
CA GLU A 299 -2.96 -1.68 38.61
C GLU A 299 -2.28 -2.70 37.70
N LEU A 300 -2.05 -3.90 38.23
CA LEU A 300 -1.41 -5.00 37.49
C LEU A 300 -2.45 -5.78 36.68
N LEU A 301 -2.11 -6.10 35.44
CA LEU A 301 -2.96 -6.89 34.55
C LEU A 301 -2.74 -8.40 34.77
N PRO A 302 -3.76 -9.25 34.53
CA PRO A 302 -3.62 -10.71 34.60
C PRO A 302 -2.59 -11.24 33.59
N VAL A 303 -1.87 -12.31 33.94
CA VAL A 303 -0.91 -12.96 33.06
C VAL A 303 -1.64 -13.73 31.95
N LEU A 304 -1.53 -13.27 30.70
CA LEU A 304 -2.14 -13.88 29.50
C LEU A 304 -1.13 -14.72 28.69
N GLY A 305 -0.50 -15.71 29.33
CA GLY A 305 0.46 -16.63 28.70
C GLY A 305 1.93 -16.36 29.01
N GLU A 306 2.79 -17.34 28.74
CA GLU A 306 4.20 -17.37 29.20
C GLU A 306 5.16 -16.45 28.43
N ARG A 307 4.67 -15.64 27.47
CA ARG A 307 5.49 -14.74 26.62
C ARG A 307 5.04 -13.25 26.63
N ARG A 308 4.16 -12.84 27.56
CA ARG A 308 3.56 -11.49 27.60
C ARG A 308 3.81 -10.73 28.89
N GLY A 309 3.62 -9.42 28.87
CA GLY A 309 3.76 -8.54 30.02
C GLY A 309 5.12 -8.71 30.69
N PHE A 310 5.14 -8.99 31.99
CA PHE A 310 6.38 -9.21 32.73
C PHE A 310 7.23 -10.41 32.26
N TYR A 311 6.68 -11.33 31.46
CA TYR A 311 7.45 -12.45 30.88
C TYR A 311 8.35 -12.01 29.73
N ARG A 312 8.11 -10.82 29.14
CA ARG A 312 8.99 -10.22 28.15
C ARG A 312 10.25 -9.61 28.77
N MET A 313 10.30 -9.48 30.10
CA MET A 313 11.45 -8.89 30.78
C MET A 313 12.45 -9.95 31.24
N PRO A 314 13.68 -9.92 30.71
CA PRO A 314 14.83 -10.59 31.31
C PRO A 314 15.07 -10.09 32.74
N LYS A 315 15.87 -10.86 33.50
CA LYS A 315 16.42 -10.35 34.76
C LYS A 315 17.44 -9.26 34.44
N ALA A 316 17.51 -8.22 35.26
CA ALA A 316 18.60 -7.26 35.20
C ALA A 316 19.94 -7.98 35.38
N VAL A 317 20.88 -7.71 34.47
CA VAL A 317 22.23 -8.24 34.51
C VAL A 317 23.25 -7.13 34.26
N ASP A 318 24.48 -7.35 34.72
CA ASP A 318 25.59 -6.44 34.42
C ASP A 318 25.80 -6.36 32.91
N GLY A 319 25.94 -5.13 32.41
CA GLY A 319 26.13 -4.87 30.98
C GLY A 319 24.83 -4.73 30.18
N ASP A 320 23.65 -4.65 30.80
CA ASP A 320 22.44 -4.21 30.11
C ASP A 320 22.63 -2.81 29.50
N LEU A 321 22.03 -2.60 28.32
CA LEU A 321 22.14 -1.37 27.54
C LEU A 321 20.78 -0.71 27.40
N PHE A 322 20.75 0.61 27.37
CA PHE A 322 19.53 1.39 27.15
C PHE A 322 19.76 2.31 25.97
N PHE A 323 18.77 2.39 25.08
CA PHE A 323 18.93 3.00 23.77
C PHE A 323 17.76 3.94 23.44
N ASP A 324 18.11 5.12 22.94
CA ASP A 324 17.22 6.10 22.34
C ASP A 324 17.96 6.82 21.20
N MET A 325 17.22 7.45 20.27
CA MET A 325 17.83 8.14 19.14
C MET A 325 17.04 9.36 18.68
N GLU A 326 17.76 10.35 18.14
CA GLU A 326 17.17 11.58 17.63
C GLU A 326 17.36 11.70 16.11
N GLY A 327 16.27 12.10 15.44
CA GLY A 327 16.22 12.25 13.99
C GLY A 327 15.72 13.61 13.54
N ASN A 328 16.22 14.06 12.39
CA ASN A 328 15.74 15.25 11.70
C ASN A 328 14.94 14.83 10.45
N PRO A 329 13.59 14.88 10.51
CA PRO A 329 12.75 14.54 9.37
C PRO A 329 12.78 15.61 8.26
N LEU A 330 13.37 16.78 8.51
CA LEU A 330 13.55 17.82 7.48
C LEU A 330 14.72 17.50 6.55
N GLU A 331 15.61 16.57 6.91
CA GLU A 331 16.71 16.09 6.04
C GLU A 331 16.25 15.11 4.98
N GLU A 332 17.02 15.00 3.89
CA GLU A 332 16.60 14.22 2.71
C GLU A 332 16.76 12.74 3.01
N GLY A 333 15.64 12.00 3.04
CA GLY A 333 15.59 10.62 3.54
C GLY A 333 15.49 10.50 5.07
N GLY A 334 15.42 11.62 5.81
CA GLY A 334 15.45 11.67 7.28
C GLY A 334 16.84 11.34 7.83
N LEU A 335 17.45 12.21 8.62
CA LEU A 335 18.79 11.99 9.17
C LEU A 335 18.69 11.63 10.65
N GLU A 336 19.10 10.42 11.04
CA GLU A 336 19.32 10.09 12.45
C GLU A 336 20.66 10.70 12.86
N TYR A 337 20.60 11.81 13.61
CA TYR A 337 21.79 12.61 13.90
C TYR A 337 22.43 12.26 15.24
N LEU A 338 21.72 11.56 16.14
CA LEU A 338 22.26 11.12 17.43
C LEU A 338 21.72 9.74 17.81
N PHE A 339 22.64 8.82 18.12
CA PHE A 339 22.35 7.53 18.75
C PHE A 339 22.86 7.57 20.19
N GLY A 340 21.96 7.52 21.17
CA GLY A 340 22.30 7.57 22.59
C GLY A 340 22.31 6.20 23.24
N LEU A 341 23.43 5.84 23.86
CA LEU A 341 23.52 4.64 24.69
C LEU A 341 23.81 4.99 26.14
N TYR A 342 22.99 4.48 27.04
CA TYR A 342 23.29 4.48 28.46
C TYR A 342 23.72 3.08 28.89
N ILE A 343 24.83 3.03 29.60
CA ILE A 343 25.55 1.81 29.93
C ILE A 343 25.70 1.76 31.44
N ASP A 344 25.31 0.63 32.04
CA ASP A 344 25.60 0.31 33.43
C ASP A 344 26.58 -0.88 33.51
N GLU A 345 27.85 -0.58 33.77
CA GLU A 345 28.89 -1.58 34.03
C GLU A 345 29.29 -1.53 35.50
N GLY A 346 28.73 -2.42 36.33
CA GLY A 346 29.09 -2.55 37.75
C GLY A 346 28.77 -1.32 38.60
N GLY A 347 27.69 -0.59 38.27
CA GLY A 347 27.29 0.64 38.96
C GLY A 347 27.98 1.90 38.43
N GLN A 348 28.88 1.78 37.44
CA GLN A 348 29.40 2.92 36.72
C GLN A 348 28.49 3.24 35.53
N GLN A 349 27.73 4.32 35.68
CA GLN A 349 26.79 4.81 34.69
C GLN A 349 27.49 5.75 33.71
N THR A 350 27.41 5.44 32.42
CA THR A 350 27.98 6.28 31.36
C THR A 350 27.02 6.43 30.20
N PHE A 351 26.87 7.66 29.71
CA PHE A 351 26.22 7.95 28.45
C PHE A 351 27.24 8.00 27.31
N LYS A 352 26.88 7.43 26.16
CA LYS A 352 27.71 7.35 24.97
C LYS A 352 26.92 7.80 23.73
N PRO A 353 27.19 9.02 23.22
CA PRO A 353 26.58 9.50 21.98
C PRO A 353 27.37 9.03 20.74
N PHE A 354 26.65 8.74 19.66
CA PHE A 354 27.21 8.65 18.31
C PHE A 354 26.53 9.71 17.44
N TRP A 355 27.28 10.72 17.02
CA TRP A 355 26.78 11.84 16.24
C TRP A 355 26.96 11.64 14.74
N ALA A 356 26.01 12.17 13.97
CA ALA A 356 26.09 12.25 12.52
C ALA A 356 25.42 13.54 12.02
N HIS A 357 26.10 14.27 11.14
CA HIS A 357 25.59 15.51 10.56
C HIS A 357 25.43 15.42 9.03
N THR A 358 25.94 14.36 8.42
CA THR A 358 25.72 14.00 7.01
C THR A 358 25.24 12.55 6.86
N ARG A 359 24.79 12.18 5.65
CA ARG A 359 24.35 10.81 5.36
C ARG A 359 25.50 9.80 5.44
N GLU A 360 26.70 10.20 5.02
CA GLU A 360 27.92 9.39 5.14
C GLU A 360 28.29 9.20 6.61
N GLU A 361 28.20 10.26 7.41
CA GLU A 361 28.42 10.19 8.85
C GLU A 361 27.37 9.33 9.54
N GLU A 362 26.10 9.37 9.11
CA GLU A 362 25.04 8.51 9.67
C GLU A 362 25.33 7.04 9.42
N LYS A 363 25.79 6.69 8.21
CA LYS A 363 26.24 5.33 7.92
C LYS A 363 27.37 4.90 8.86
N VAL A 364 28.38 5.76 9.04
CA VAL A 364 29.53 5.48 9.90
C VAL A 364 29.09 5.35 11.36
N ALA A 365 28.24 6.26 11.85
CA ALA A 365 27.69 6.24 13.20
C ALA A 365 26.88 4.97 13.45
N PHE A 366 26.02 4.58 12.50
CA PHE A 366 25.26 3.33 12.55
C PHE A 366 26.17 2.10 12.60
N GLU A 367 27.20 2.01 11.75
CA GLU A 367 28.16 0.91 11.76
C GLU A 367 28.92 0.85 13.09
N GLN A 368 29.40 1.98 13.59
CA GLN A 368 30.09 2.07 14.88
C GLN A 368 29.20 1.69 16.05
N PHE A 369 27.95 2.15 16.06
CA PHE A 369 26.95 1.80 17.05
C PHE A 369 26.71 0.29 17.09
N ILE A 370 26.39 -0.33 15.94
CA ILE A 370 26.13 -1.79 15.87
C ILE A 370 27.39 -2.59 16.23
N ASP A 371 28.56 -2.22 15.73
CA ASP A 371 29.80 -2.94 16.05
C ASP A 371 30.14 -2.84 17.54
N TRP A 372 29.90 -1.68 18.15
CA TRP A 372 30.11 -1.48 19.58
C TRP A 372 29.14 -2.34 20.40
N VAL A 373 27.84 -2.31 20.08
CA VAL A 373 26.80 -3.12 20.73
C VAL A 373 27.11 -4.61 20.63
N ILE A 374 27.48 -5.10 19.45
CA ILE A 374 27.84 -6.52 19.26
C ILE A 374 29.11 -6.88 20.03
N GLY A 375 30.12 -5.99 20.06
CA GLY A 375 31.31 -6.17 20.88
C GLY A 375 30.98 -6.24 22.37
N HIS A 376 30.04 -5.42 22.83
CA HIS A 376 29.55 -5.41 24.21
C HIS A 376 28.82 -6.70 24.57
N LEU A 377 27.86 -7.13 23.76
CA LEU A 377 27.10 -8.37 23.98
C LEU A 377 27.96 -9.63 23.88
N LYS A 378 29.13 -9.59 23.21
CA LYS A 378 30.12 -10.67 23.28
C LYS A 378 30.81 -10.75 24.65
N ARG A 379 31.01 -9.61 25.31
CA ARG A 379 31.57 -9.54 26.68
C ARG A 379 30.53 -9.89 27.74
N TYR A 380 29.27 -9.52 27.50
CA TYR A 380 28.12 -9.79 28.36
C TYR A 380 27.03 -10.56 27.59
N PRO A 381 27.19 -11.90 27.41
CA PRO A 381 26.28 -12.70 26.59
C PRO A 381 24.82 -12.70 27.05
N ASP A 382 24.58 -12.50 28.35
CA ASP A 382 23.24 -12.51 28.94
C ASP A 382 22.57 -11.12 28.93
N ALA A 383 23.30 -10.05 28.56
CA ALA A 383 22.76 -8.70 28.51
C ALA A 383 21.80 -8.47 27.35
N HIS A 384 20.91 -7.49 27.52
CA HIS A 384 19.91 -7.05 26.55
C HIS A 384 19.97 -5.54 26.31
N ILE A 385 19.30 -5.09 25.25
CA ILE A 385 19.16 -3.70 24.85
C ILE A 385 17.71 -3.29 25.08
N TYR A 386 17.48 -2.35 25.98
CA TYR A 386 16.15 -1.83 26.32
C TYR A 386 15.89 -0.52 25.59
N HIS A 387 14.69 -0.38 25.03
CA HIS A 387 14.23 0.83 24.36
C HIS A 387 12.74 1.04 24.61
N TYR A 388 12.23 2.25 24.34
CA TYR A 388 10.83 2.61 24.58
C TYR A 388 10.07 2.85 23.28
N ALA A 389 9.23 1.88 22.92
CA ALA A 389 8.42 1.81 21.69
C ALA A 389 9.13 1.18 20.48
N SER A 390 8.40 1.04 19.38
CA SER A 390 8.86 0.30 18.19
C SER A 390 9.71 1.13 17.22
N TYR A 391 9.90 2.42 17.49
CA TYR A 391 10.58 3.34 16.58
C TYR A 391 12.05 2.95 16.41
N GLU A 392 12.76 2.65 17.50
CA GLU A 392 14.20 2.35 17.51
C GLU A 392 14.51 1.08 16.71
N GLU A 393 13.74 0.02 16.94
CA GLU A 393 13.86 -1.24 16.19
C GLU A 393 13.57 -1.03 14.70
N THR A 394 12.56 -0.21 14.38
CA THR A 394 12.20 0.15 13.00
C THR A 394 13.27 0.99 12.32
N ALA A 395 13.86 1.95 13.03
CA ALA A 395 14.93 2.81 12.57
C ALA A 395 16.22 2.00 12.30
N ILE A 396 16.60 1.09 13.20
CA ILE A 396 17.74 0.17 12.99
C ILE A 396 17.52 -0.71 11.74
N LYS A 397 16.32 -1.30 11.58
CA LYS A 397 15.97 -2.09 10.38
C LYS A 397 16.03 -1.25 9.10
N ARG A 398 15.55 0.00 9.17
CA ARG A 398 15.58 0.96 8.07
C ARG A 398 17.02 1.32 7.70
N LEU A 399 17.84 1.75 8.66
CA LEU A 399 19.24 2.13 8.47
C LEU A 399 20.08 0.97 7.92
N MET A 400 19.90 -0.24 8.47
CA MET A 400 20.52 -1.46 7.95
C MET A 400 20.21 -1.67 6.46
N SER A 401 18.93 -1.57 6.10
CA SER A 401 18.46 -1.80 4.72
C SER A 401 18.86 -0.67 3.78
N GLN A 402 18.79 0.57 4.25
CA GLN A 402 19.11 1.79 3.50
C GLN A 402 20.61 1.88 3.20
N HIS A 403 21.46 1.58 4.18
CA HIS A 403 22.92 1.63 4.02
C HIS A 403 23.53 0.33 3.49
N GLY A 404 22.77 -0.77 3.46
CA GLY A 404 23.21 -2.09 3.00
C GLY A 404 24.39 -2.62 3.81
N THR A 405 24.38 -2.43 5.13
CA THR A 405 25.48 -2.78 6.04
C THR A 405 24.98 -3.41 7.33
N ARG A 406 25.84 -4.21 7.98
CA ARG A 406 25.61 -4.89 9.28
C ARG A 406 24.34 -5.75 9.35
N GLU A 407 23.91 -6.32 8.22
CA GLU A 407 22.70 -7.13 8.14
C GLU A 407 22.72 -8.35 9.07
N ALA A 408 23.81 -9.13 9.08
CA ALA A 408 23.95 -10.30 9.94
C ALA A 408 23.85 -9.95 11.43
N GLN A 409 24.46 -8.83 11.82
CA GLN A 409 24.49 -8.37 13.21
C GLN A 409 23.08 -7.97 13.67
N VAL A 410 22.38 -7.17 12.88
CA VAL A 410 21.01 -6.74 13.20
C VAL A 410 20.04 -7.93 13.19
N ASP A 411 20.14 -8.83 12.21
CA ASP A 411 19.32 -10.05 12.18
C ASP A 411 19.60 -10.95 13.40
N TRP A 412 20.87 -11.06 13.83
CA TRP A 412 21.24 -11.77 15.05
C TRP A 412 20.62 -11.13 16.30
N LEU A 413 20.66 -9.80 16.44
CA LEU A 413 20.03 -9.11 17.59
C LEU A 413 18.53 -9.42 17.66
N LEU A 414 17.82 -9.32 16.54
CA LEU A 414 16.37 -9.52 16.46
C LEU A 414 15.99 -10.99 16.72
N ARG A 415 16.68 -11.94 16.08
CA ARG A 415 16.39 -13.39 16.21
C ARG A 415 16.69 -13.93 17.61
N ASN A 416 17.72 -13.41 18.27
CA ASN A 416 18.08 -13.80 19.64
C ASN A 416 17.32 -13.00 20.71
N GLY A 417 16.33 -12.18 20.32
CA GLY A 417 15.52 -11.41 21.27
C GLY A 417 16.34 -10.44 22.11
N LYS A 418 17.43 -9.88 21.56
CA LYS A 418 18.34 -8.99 22.30
C LYS A 418 17.80 -7.58 22.51
N MET A 419 16.78 -7.18 21.75
CA MET A 419 16.10 -5.91 21.91
C MET A 419 14.78 -6.10 22.67
N ILE A 420 14.59 -5.36 23.75
CA ILE A 420 13.43 -5.42 24.64
C ILE A 420 12.66 -4.11 24.58
N ASP A 421 11.45 -4.18 24.01
CA ASP A 421 10.51 -3.06 23.93
C ASP A 421 9.73 -2.93 25.25
N LEU A 422 10.11 -1.94 26.07
CA LEU A 422 9.46 -1.69 27.37
C LEU A 422 8.03 -1.13 27.23
N TYR A 423 7.69 -0.50 26.10
CA TYR A 423 6.33 -0.01 25.87
C TYR A 423 5.34 -1.18 25.78
N LYS A 424 5.71 -2.28 25.13
CA LYS A 424 4.91 -3.52 25.12
C LYS A 424 4.73 -4.08 26.52
N VAL A 425 5.80 -4.11 27.32
CA VAL A 425 5.73 -4.57 28.72
C VAL A 425 4.72 -3.73 29.49
N VAL A 426 4.85 -2.40 29.44
CA VAL A 426 3.95 -1.46 30.13
C VAL A 426 2.49 -1.71 29.72
N ARG A 427 2.22 -1.77 28.41
CA ARG A 427 0.85 -1.95 27.87
C ARG A 427 0.20 -3.29 28.24
N GLU A 428 1.00 -4.34 28.39
CA GLU A 428 0.52 -5.70 28.66
C GLU A 428 0.54 -6.06 30.16
N ALA A 429 1.40 -5.40 30.96
CA ALA A 429 1.60 -5.72 32.37
C ALA A 429 0.83 -4.82 33.32
N ILE A 430 0.60 -3.56 32.95
CA ILE A 430 -0.01 -2.56 33.82
C ILE A 430 -1.07 -1.70 33.13
N ARG A 431 -1.97 -1.16 33.92
CA ARG A 431 -2.91 -0.11 33.53
C ARG A 431 -2.67 1.11 34.41
N VAL A 432 -2.64 2.30 33.83
CA VAL A 432 -2.30 3.56 34.53
C VAL A 432 -3.43 4.59 34.47
N SER A 433 -3.47 5.52 35.43
CA SER A 433 -4.45 6.62 35.48
C SER A 433 -4.12 7.80 34.55
N GLU A 434 -3.00 7.74 33.84
CA GLU A 434 -2.54 8.77 32.90
C GLU A 434 -3.37 8.79 31.60
N PRO A 435 -3.39 9.91 30.85
CA PRO A 435 -4.17 10.04 29.62
C PRO A 435 -3.58 9.26 28.43
N SER A 436 -2.31 8.87 28.49
CA SER A 436 -1.67 8.04 27.47
C SER A 436 -0.47 7.27 28.03
N TYR A 437 0.00 6.27 27.28
CA TYR A 437 1.17 5.47 27.60
C TYR A 437 2.47 6.03 26.98
N SER A 438 2.56 7.34 26.75
CA SER A 438 3.83 7.96 26.37
C SER A 438 4.82 7.94 27.53
N ILE A 439 6.14 7.86 27.26
CA ILE A 439 7.16 7.78 28.31
C ILE A 439 7.02 8.90 29.35
N LYS A 440 6.70 10.12 28.89
CA LYS A 440 6.48 11.30 29.73
C LYS A 440 5.34 11.17 30.75
N ASN A 441 4.29 10.44 30.39
CA ASN A 441 3.21 10.16 31.32
C ASN A 441 3.61 9.05 32.29
N ILE A 442 4.35 8.03 31.83
CA ILE A 442 4.81 6.94 32.70
C ILE A 442 5.90 7.43 33.68
N GLU A 443 6.67 8.47 33.33
CA GLU A 443 7.67 9.10 34.22
C GLU A 443 7.10 9.52 35.57
N HIS A 444 5.82 9.91 35.63
CA HIS A 444 5.17 10.30 36.89
C HIS A 444 5.19 9.19 37.96
N PHE A 445 5.44 7.92 37.59
CA PHE A 445 5.49 6.79 38.51
C PHE A 445 6.87 6.50 39.09
N TYR A 446 7.96 6.94 38.44
CA TYR A 446 9.33 6.56 38.81
C TYR A 446 10.34 7.72 38.78
N MET A 447 9.93 8.91 38.31
CA MET A 447 10.82 10.05 38.13
C MET A 447 10.17 11.37 38.58
N ASP A 448 10.99 12.28 39.12
CA ASP A 448 10.58 13.65 39.41
C ASP A 448 10.40 14.48 38.12
N LYS A 449 9.65 15.59 38.19
CA LYS A 449 9.43 16.48 37.04
C LYS A 449 10.76 17.00 36.46
N ARG A 450 10.90 16.89 35.14
CA ARG A 450 12.07 17.38 34.38
C ARG A 450 12.24 18.90 34.53
N ASP A 451 13.49 19.37 34.64
CA ASP A 451 13.87 20.78 34.65
C ASP A 451 14.73 21.05 33.40
N GLY A 452 14.20 21.76 32.39
CA GLY A 452 14.92 22.01 31.13
C GLY A 452 14.11 22.68 30.01
N ASP A 453 14.79 23.43 29.14
CA ASP A 453 14.19 24.23 28.06
C ASP A 453 13.72 23.39 26.84
N VAL A 454 14.34 22.22 26.61
CA VAL A 454 13.95 21.28 25.55
C VAL A 454 12.94 20.30 26.12
N THR A 455 11.66 20.58 25.86
CA THR A 455 10.54 19.86 26.50
C THR A 455 9.96 18.74 25.64
N ASN A 456 10.31 18.64 24.36
CA ASN A 456 9.85 17.59 23.44
C ASN A 456 10.71 17.44 22.17
N ALA A 457 10.51 16.33 21.44
CA ALA A 457 11.18 16.02 20.17
C ALA A 457 11.02 17.10 19.08
N GLY A 458 9.93 17.88 19.09
CA GLY A 458 9.78 19.01 18.18
C GLY A 458 10.79 20.14 18.47
N ALA A 459 11.17 20.30 19.73
CA ALA A 459 12.20 21.25 20.15
C ALA A 459 13.61 20.76 19.77
N SER A 460 13.95 19.46 19.86
CA SER A 460 15.27 18.96 19.44
C SER A 460 15.55 19.27 17.96
N ILE A 461 14.56 19.09 17.08
CA ILE A 461 14.64 19.46 15.66
C ILE A 461 14.90 20.97 15.46
N VAL A 462 14.20 21.85 16.19
CA VAL A 462 14.38 23.31 16.07
C VAL A 462 15.77 23.73 16.51
N PHE A 463 16.29 23.14 17.58
CA PHE A 463 17.62 23.44 18.10
C PHE A 463 18.69 22.94 17.13
N TYR A 464 18.50 21.77 16.52
CA TYR A 464 19.39 21.22 15.49
C TYR A 464 19.43 22.11 14.24
N GLU A 465 18.29 22.58 13.76
CA GLU A 465 18.23 23.50 12.60
C GLU A 465 18.88 24.86 12.91
N ARG A 466 18.65 25.41 14.10
CA ARG A 466 19.35 26.63 14.54
C ARG A 466 20.85 26.42 14.60
N TRP A 467 21.32 25.28 15.10
CA TRP A 467 22.75 24.96 15.15
C TRP A 467 23.36 24.93 13.74
N LYS A 468 22.66 24.35 12.75
CA LYS A 468 23.14 24.36 11.37
C LYS A 468 23.29 25.78 10.80
N GLU A 469 22.45 26.71 11.23
CA GLU A 469 22.47 28.11 10.80
C GLU A 469 23.52 28.94 11.54
N THR A 470 23.68 28.73 12.86
CA THR A 470 24.51 29.59 13.73
C THR A 470 25.88 29.00 14.06
N GLY A 471 26.03 27.67 14.01
CA GLY A 471 27.21 26.94 14.45
C GLY A 471 27.42 26.89 15.97
N GLU A 472 26.41 27.26 16.78
CA GLU A 472 26.53 27.37 18.24
C GLU A 472 26.55 26.00 18.94
N SER A 473 27.70 25.59 19.49
CA SER A 473 27.87 24.27 20.13
C SER A 473 26.93 24.01 21.32
N ALA A 474 26.50 25.07 22.02
CA ALA A 474 25.58 24.96 23.15
C ALA A 474 24.22 24.32 22.78
N LEU A 475 23.80 24.43 21.51
CA LEU A 475 22.57 23.82 21.02
C LEU A 475 22.70 22.29 20.91
N LEU A 476 23.86 21.78 20.46
CA LEU A 476 24.11 20.33 20.43
C LEU A 476 24.21 19.75 21.85
N GLU A 477 24.85 20.47 22.78
CA GLU A 477 24.92 20.05 24.19
C GLU A 477 23.53 19.93 24.84
N GLN A 478 22.58 20.79 24.46
CA GLN A 478 21.20 20.72 24.93
C GLN A 478 20.45 19.51 24.35
N ILE A 479 20.69 19.18 23.08
CA ILE A 479 20.12 17.98 22.45
C ILE A 479 20.71 16.71 23.08
N GLU A 480 22.02 16.67 23.31
CA GLU A 480 22.70 15.54 23.96
C GLU A 480 22.12 15.28 25.35
N ARG A 481 21.95 16.33 26.17
CA ARG A 481 21.34 16.22 27.50
C ARG A 481 19.88 15.76 27.46
N TYR A 482 19.13 16.20 26.45
CA TYR A 482 17.74 15.78 26.27
C TYR A 482 17.67 14.27 26.00
N ASN A 483 18.48 13.77 25.06
CA ASN A 483 18.54 12.35 24.73
C ASN A 483 19.10 11.51 25.89
N GLU A 484 20.15 11.99 26.59
CA GLU A 484 20.66 11.34 27.80
C GLU A 484 19.55 11.15 28.85
N TYR A 485 18.69 12.15 29.03
CA TYR A 485 17.56 12.07 29.95
C TYR A 485 16.50 11.04 29.50
N ASP A 486 16.20 10.95 28.21
CA ASP A 486 15.25 9.98 27.65
C ASP A 486 15.77 8.53 27.78
N VAL A 487 17.07 8.31 27.56
CA VAL A 487 17.69 6.99 27.81
C VAL A 487 17.71 6.65 29.29
N LEU A 488 18.05 7.61 30.17
CA LEU A 488 18.01 7.42 31.62
C LEU A 488 16.60 7.08 32.11
N SER A 489 15.57 7.74 31.56
CA SER A 489 14.16 7.45 31.83
C SER A 489 13.82 5.99 31.50
N THR A 490 14.32 5.49 30.36
CA THR A 490 14.17 4.08 29.97
C THR A 490 14.86 3.12 30.95
N TYR A 491 16.03 3.48 31.47
CA TYR A 491 16.72 2.73 32.53
C TYR A 491 15.88 2.67 33.83
N LEU A 492 15.40 3.80 34.31
CA LEU A 492 14.60 3.88 35.53
C LEU A 492 13.27 3.14 35.40
N LEU A 493 12.65 3.20 34.21
CA LEU A 493 11.45 2.44 33.91
C LEU A 493 11.69 0.93 34.03
N ARG A 494 12.80 0.41 33.50
CA ARG A 494 13.15 -1.02 33.60
C ARG A 494 13.26 -1.45 35.06
N ASP A 495 13.94 -0.65 35.89
CA ASP A 495 14.11 -0.91 37.32
C ASP A 495 12.76 -0.90 38.03
N TRP A 496 11.94 0.12 37.82
CA TRP A 496 10.60 0.21 38.39
C TRP A 496 9.69 -0.96 37.99
N LEU A 497 9.73 -1.38 36.72
CA LEU A 497 8.99 -2.56 36.25
C LEU A 497 9.43 -3.85 36.93
N LEU A 498 10.72 -4.00 37.25
CA LEU A 498 11.22 -5.15 38.02
C LEU A 498 10.76 -5.11 39.48
N GLU A 499 10.66 -3.92 40.08
CA GLU A 499 10.17 -3.75 41.45
C GLU A 499 8.69 -4.13 41.60
N ILE A 500 7.85 -3.78 40.63
CA ILE A 500 6.40 -4.09 40.66
C ILE A 500 6.06 -5.47 40.11
N LYS A 501 7.03 -6.21 39.55
CA LYS A 501 6.83 -7.54 38.97
C LYS A 501 6.37 -8.54 40.05
N PRO A 502 5.21 -9.21 39.88
CA PRO A 502 4.73 -10.22 40.83
C PRO A 502 5.71 -11.37 41.03
N SER A 503 5.85 -11.85 42.26
CA SER A 503 6.73 -13.00 42.61
C SER A 503 6.34 -14.33 41.95
N ASN A 504 5.10 -14.45 41.48
CA ASN A 504 4.58 -15.61 40.74
C ASN A 504 4.68 -15.47 39.21
N ALA A 505 5.23 -14.36 38.70
CA ALA A 505 5.52 -14.22 37.28
C ALA A 505 6.72 -15.11 36.91
N GLY A 506 6.55 -15.98 35.92
CA GLY A 506 7.58 -16.92 35.46
C GLY A 506 8.81 -16.25 34.83
N ALA A 507 9.77 -17.10 34.47
CA ALA A 507 11.05 -16.67 33.89
C ALA A 507 10.90 -16.26 32.42
N PHE A 508 11.78 -15.36 31.97
CA PHE A 508 11.91 -15.00 30.56
C PHE A 508 12.18 -16.24 29.72
N LEU A 509 11.28 -16.54 28.77
CA LEU A 509 11.47 -17.59 27.77
C LEU A 509 12.15 -16.96 26.55
N GLY A 510 13.49 -16.99 26.52
CA GLY A 510 14.24 -16.55 25.35
C GLY A 510 13.91 -17.38 24.10
N SER A 511 14.24 -16.85 22.92
CA SER A 511 14.12 -17.61 21.67
C SER A 511 15.09 -18.81 21.67
N GLU A 512 14.69 -19.95 21.09
CA GLU A 512 15.61 -21.06 20.88
C GLU A 512 16.79 -20.57 20.02
N ALA A 513 17.99 -20.55 20.60
CA ALA A 513 19.21 -20.14 19.93
C ALA A 513 19.41 -20.94 18.63
N GLU A 514 19.73 -20.27 17.53
CA GLU A 514 19.98 -20.93 16.25
C GLU A 514 21.11 -21.97 16.35
N SER A 515 20.96 -23.07 15.60
CA SER A 515 22.07 -24.02 15.40
C SER A 515 23.21 -23.36 14.61
N GLU A 516 24.47 -23.64 14.96
CA GLU A 516 25.69 -23.15 14.30
C GLU A 516 25.67 -23.26 12.75
N LYS A 517 24.89 -24.21 12.22
CA LYS A 517 24.73 -24.45 10.78
C LYS A 517 24.04 -23.30 10.02
N SER A 518 23.07 -22.63 10.65
CA SER A 518 22.32 -21.50 10.04
C SER A 518 23.24 -20.28 9.85
N MET A 519 24.00 -19.95 10.90
CA MET A 519 24.98 -18.87 10.87
C MET A 519 26.10 -19.11 9.84
N ALA A 520 26.53 -20.36 9.67
CA ALA A 520 27.56 -20.72 8.68
C ALA A 520 27.07 -20.53 7.23
N GLU A 521 25.84 -20.96 6.91
CA GLU A 521 25.25 -20.79 5.58
C GLU A 521 25.02 -19.31 5.23
N GLN A 522 24.60 -18.48 6.20
CA GLN A 522 24.46 -17.03 6.00
C GLN A 522 25.82 -16.38 5.71
N LYS A 523 26.84 -16.70 6.50
CA LYS A 523 28.20 -16.16 6.34
C LYS A 523 28.81 -16.53 4.99
N GLU A 524 28.57 -17.74 4.47
CA GLU A 524 29.04 -18.15 3.15
C GLU A 524 28.41 -17.32 2.01
N ILE A 525 27.11 -17.03 2.11
CA ILE A 525 26.40 -16.20 1.14
C ILE A 525 26.92 -14.76 1.17
N GLU A 526 27.18 -14.20 2.35
CA GLU A 526 27.72 -12.84 2.49
C GLU A 526 29.12 -12.72 1.89
N ILE A 527 30.01 -13.67 2.20
CA ILE A 527 31.35 -13.74 1.58
C ILE A 527 31.22 -13.79 0.05
N ARG A 528 30.27 -14.59 -0.46
CA ARG A 528 30.03 -14.69 -1.88
C ARG A 528 29.52 -13.37 -2.47
N LEU A 529 28.55 -12.70 -1.83
CA LEU A 529 28.02 -11.42 -2.31
C LEU A 529 29.09 -10.33 -2.34
N GLU A 530 30.01 -10.29 -1.37
CA GLU A 530 31.10 -9.32 -1.36
C GLU A 530 32.04 -9.50 -2.57
N ASP A 531 32.36 -10.74 -2.97
CA ASP A 531 33.13 -11.00 -4.20
C ASP A 531 32.41 -10.44 -5.45
N TYR A 532 31.09 -10.63 -5.57
CA TYR A 532 30.33 -10.07 -6.68
C TYR A 532 30.22 -8.55 -6.59
N ARG A 533 30.16 -7.97 -5.38
CA ARG A 533 30.17 -6.52 -5.18
C ARG A 533 31.42 -5.91 -5.79
N ASP A 534 32.59 -6.43 -5.45
CA ASP A 534 33.87 -5.93 -5.97
C ASP A 534 33.97 -6.07 -7.49
N ARG A 535 33.52 -7.21 -8.02
CA ARG A 535 33.64 -7.54 -9.46
C ARG A 535 32.62 -6.82 -10.33
N LEU A 536 31.38 -6.65 -9.87
CA LEU A 536 30.32 -5.94 -10.60
C LEU A 536 30.40 -4.43 -10.41
N LEU A 537 30.67 -3.98 -9.17
CA LEU A 537 30.57 -2.56 -8.81
C LEU A 537 31.90 -1.80 -8.85
N GLY A 538 33.05 -2.46 -8.69
CA GLY A 538 34.39 -1.85 -8.84
C GLY A 538 34.51 -0.41 -8.30
N ARG A 539 35.16 0.49 -9.07
CA ARG A 539 35.16 1.94 -8.83
C ARG A 539 34.08 2.63 -9.68
N MET A 540 32.81 2.33 -9.43
CA MET A 540 31.68 3.01 -10.07
C MET A 540 31.46 4.41 -9.48
N CYS A 541 30.80 5.27 -10.26
CA CYS A 541 30.27 6.53 -9.76
C CYS A 541 29.26 6.28 -8.63
N THR A 542 29.34 7.03 -7.54
CA THR A 542 28.37 6.96 -6.43
C THR A 542 27.11 7.77 -6.69
N ASP A 543 27.12 8.62 -7.72
CA ASP A 543 25.98 9.40 -8.17
C ASP A 543 25.20 8.63 -9.24
N GLU A 544 23.99 8.16 -8.90
CA GLU A 544 23.12 7.35 -9.77
C GLU A 544 22.70 8.09 -11.06
N GLU A 545 22.56 9.42 -11.02
CA GLU A 545 22.16 10.23 -12.17
C GLU A 545 23.29 10.38 -13.19
N ALA A 546 24.54 10.24 -12.73
CA ALA A 546 25.73 10.28 -13.57
C ALA A 546 26.17 8.88 -14.06
N MET A 547 25.52 7.80 -13.61
CA MET A 547 25.85 6.44 -14.04
C MET A 547 25.41 6.18 -15.49
N SER A 548 26.28 5.49 -16.23
CA SER A 548 25.93 4.95 -17.56
C SER A 548 24.89 3.83 -17.48
N ASP A 549 24.18 3.56 -18.58
CA ASP A 549 23.23 2.44 -18.69
C ASP A 549 23.86 1.08 -18.32
N GLU A 550 25.16 0.89 -18.60
CA GLU A 550 25.89 -0.33 -18.27
C GLU A 550 26.15 -0.43 -16.76
N GLU A 551 26.48 0.69 -16.13
CA GLU A 551 26.65 0.81 -14.69
C GLU A 551 25.33 0.55 -13.94
N GLN A 552 24.22 1.12 -14.43
CA GLN A 552 22.88 0.86 -13.87
C GLN A 552 22.51 -0.63 -13.93
N VAL A 553 22.78 -1.32 -15.04
CA VAL A 553 22.49 -2.76 -15.16
C VAL A 553 23.40 -3.62 -14.28
N LYS A 554 24.68 -3.25 -14.12
CA LYS A 554 25.58 -3.95 -13.18
C LYS A 554 25.12 -3.76 -11.73
N LEU A 555 24.73 -2.55 -11.35
CA LEU A 555 24.14 -2.26 -10.04
C LEU A 555 22.88 -3.07 -9.80
N LEU A 556 21.92 -3.03 -10.73
CA LEU A 556 20.69 -3.79 -10.64
C LEU A 556 20.95 -5.30 -10.57
N THR A 557 21.89 -5.82 -11.38
CA THR A 557 22.27 -7.24 -11.36
C THR A 557 22.80 -7.64 -9.99
N PHE A 558 23.70 -6.84 -9.40
CA PHE A 558 24.20 -7.07 -8.04
C PHE A 558 23.06 -7.05 -7.02
N GLN A 559 22.19 -6.04 -7.09
CA GLN A 559 21.03 -5.93 -6.21
C GLN A 559 20.14 -7.18 -6.32
N LEU A 560 19.89 -7.69 -7.53
CA LEU A 560 19.06 -8.87 -7.75
C LEU A 560 19.63 -10.14 -7.09
N LEU A 561 20.96 -10.30 -6.95
CA LEU A 561 21.57 -11.51 -6.39
C LEU A 561 21.05 -11.88 -4.99
N ASP A 562 20.70 -10.88 -4.18
CA ASP A 562 20.16 -11.07 -2.83
C ASP A 562 18.64 -10.88 -2.73
N PHE A 563 17.95 -10.64 -3.85
CA PHE A 563 16.51 -10.38 -3.92
C PHE A 563 15.70 -11.43 -3.16
N HIS A 564 15.89 -12.72 -3.45
CA HIS A 564 15.07 -13.76 -2.84
C HIS A 564 15.29 -13.88 -1.33
N ARG A 565 16.52 -13.64 -0.83
CA ARG A 565 16.79 -13.65 0.61
C ARG A 565 16.05 -12.49 1.29
N ARG A 566 16.10 -11.29 0.72
CA ARG A 566 15.36 -10.12 1.22
C ARG A 566 13.85 -10.32 1.14
N ALA A 567 13.35 -10.95 0.08
CA ALA A 567 11.93 -11.24 -0.07
C ALA A 567 11.41 -12.26 0.96
N ASP A 568 12.26 -13.17 1.43
CA ASP A 568 11.93 -14.15 2.47
C ASP A 568 11.92 -13.51 3.89
N LYS A 569 12.63 -12.38 4.12
CA LYS A 569 12.78 -11.75 5.47
C LYS A 569 11.44 -11.29 6.09
N PRO A 570 10.54 -10.57 5.40
CA PRO A 570 9.27 -10.14 5.98
C PRO A 570 8.41 -11.32 6.43
N THR A 571 8.41 -12.42 5.69
CA THR A 571 7.67 -13.62 6.08
C THR A 571 8.21 -14.18 7.40
N TRP A 572 9.53 -14.18 7.60
CA TRP A 572 10.12 -14.52 8.91
C TRP A 572 9.75 -13.53 10.01
N TRP A 573 9.87 -12.22 9.76
CA TRP A 573 9.52 -11.20 10.76
C TRP A 573 8.05 -11.25 11.13
N GLN A 574 7.17 -11.45 10.16
CA GLN A 574 5.74 -11.62 10.38
C GLN A 574 5.42 -12.92 11.11
N LEU A 575 6.16 -14.00 10.85
CA LEU A 575 6.02 -15.26 11.60
C LEU A 575 6.27 -15.03 13.09
N PHE A 576 7.38 -14.37 13.44
CA PHE A 576 7.71 -14.08 14.84
C PHE A 576 6.80 -13.00 15.45
N SER A 577 6.42 -11.98 14.67
CA SER A 577 5.45 -10.96 15.12
C SER A 577 4.09 -11.58 15.46
N ARG A 578 3.57 -12.46 14.59
CA ARG A 578 2.31 -13.19 14.81
C ARG A 578 2.40 -14.18 15.98
N GLN A 579 3.58 -14.76 16.21
CA GLN A 579 3.80 -15.58 17.39
C GLN A 579 3.60 -14.79 18.71
N ASP A 580 3.80 -13.48 18.67
CA ASP A 580 3.56 -12.58 19.81
C ASP A 580 2.14 -12.00 19.86
N MET A 581 1.30 -12.23 18.84
CA MET A 581 -0.09 -11.73 18.78
C MET A 581 -1.05 -12.58 19.62
N THR A 582 -2.03 -11.94 20.28
CA THR A 582 -3.09 -12.66 21.01
C THR A 582 -3.99 -13.37 20.00
N THR A 583 -4.79 -14.35 20.45
CA THR A 583 -5.87 -14.88 19.62
C THR A 583 -6.82 -13.77 19.14
N GLU A 584 -7.12 -12.75 19.97
CA GLU A 584 -7.94 -11.60 19.55
C GLU A 584 -7.29 -10.83 18.38
N GLU A 585 -5.99 -10.56 18.48
CA GLU A 585 -5.22 -9.90 17.42
C GLU A 585 -5.12 -10.78 16.17
N LEU A 586 -4.98 -12.10 16.33
CA LEU A 586 -4.91 -13.05 15.22
C LEU A 586 -6.27 -13.28 14.53
N LEU A 587 -7.39 -13.11 15.24
CA LEU A 587 -8.73 -13.11 14.64
C LEU A 587 -8.93 -11.91 13.71
N GLU A 588 -8.24 -10.80 13.97
CA GLU A 588 -8.21 -9.61 13.10
C GLU A 588 -7.13 -9.71 12.01
N ASP A 589 -6.12 -10.59 12.18
CA ASP A 589 -5.07 -10.85 11.18
C ASP A 589 -5.55 -11.80 10.08
N ILE A 590 -5.86 -11.20 8.93
CA ILE A 590 -6.38 -11.92 7.75
C ILE A 590 -5.44 -13.00 7.18
N GLU A 591 -4.16 -13.07 7.58
CA GLU A 591 -3.26 -14.13 7.12
C GLU A 591 -3.39 -15.40 7.97
N SER A 592 -4.04 -15.31 9.12
CA SER A 592 -4.13 -16.36 10.13
C SER A 592 -5.53 -16.98 10.17
N LEU A 593 -5.64 -18.12 10.84
CA LEU A 593 -6.91 -18.77 11.19
C LEU A 593 -6.83 -19.10 12.68
N ALA A 594 -7.48 -18.27 13.50
CA ALA A 594 -7.38 -18.28 14.95
C ALA A 594 -8.63 -18.86 15.62
N GLY A 595 -8.49 -19.24 16.89
CA GLY A 595 -9.56 -19.80 17.71
C GLY A 595 -10.00 -21.20 17.30
N LEU A 596 -9.11 -22.01 16.74
CA LEU A 596 -9.45 -23.37 16.30
C LEU A 596 -9.64 -24.29 17.50
N GLN A 597 -10.84 -24.85 17.63
CA GLN A 597 -11.18 -25.78 18.71
C GLN A 597 -11.54 -27.15 18.15
N ARG A 598 -10.90 -28.20 18.64
CA ARG A 598 -11.13 -29.58 18.18
C ARG A 598 -12.59 -29.99 18.40
N THR A 599 -13.23 -30.53 17.36
CA THR A 599 -14.61 -31.02 17.47
C THR A 599 -14.66 -32.39 18.16
N LYS A 600 -15.87 -32.87 18.46
CA LYS A 600 -16.08 -34.22 18.99
C LYS A 600 -16.00 -35.31 17.91
N THR A 601 -15.80 -34.93 16.64
CA THR A 601 -15.72 -35.86 15.52
C THR A 601 -14.42 -36.67 15.61
N PRO A 602 -14.47 -38.02 15.55
CA PRO A 602 -13.27 -38.84 15.65
C PRO A 602 -12.37 -38.69 14.43
N PRO A 603 -11.02 -38.76 14.56
CA PRO A 603 -10.11 -38.58 13.44
C PRO A 603 -10.28 -39.64 12.34
N GLU A 604 -10.33 -39.22 11.08
CA GLU A 604 -10.49 -40.12 9.92
C GLU A 604 -9.13 -40.57 9.37
N PRO A 605 -8.86 -41.88 9.15
CA PRO A 605 -7.59 -42.35 8.64
C PRO A 605 -7.41 -42.06 7.12
N ILE A 606 -6.27 -41.50 6.73
CA ILE A 606 -5.88 -41.26 5.33
C ILE A 606 -4.42 -41.67 5.07
N ASN A 607 -4.22 -42.72 4.28
CA ASN A 607 -2.90 -43.32 4.00
C ASN A 607 -2.12 -43.66 5.30
N ARG A 608 -1.08 -42.89 5.64
CA ARG A 608 -0.26 -43.02 6.86
C ARG A 608 -0.53 -41.88 7.87
N SER A 609 -1.65 -41.19 7.73
CA SER A 609 -2.03 -40.00 8.50
C SER A 609 -3.50 -40.07 8.93
N TYR A 610 -3.93 -39.08 9.69
CA TYR A 610 -5.32 -38.87 10.11
C TYR A 610 -5.76 -37.46 9.75
N LEU A 611 -7.06 -37.28 9.56
CA LEU A 611 -7.74 -36.00 9.42
C LEU A 611 -8.41 -35.64 10.74
N TYR A 612 -8.11 -34.45 11.26
CA TYR A 612 -8.66 -33.92 12.52
C TYR A 612 -9.54 -32.71 12.22
N GLU A 613 -10.75 -32.69 12.76
CA GLU A 613 -11.73 -31.62 12.54
C GLU A 613 -11.75 -30.62 13.70
N TYR A 614 -11.86 -29.33 13.35
CA TYR A 614 -11.88 -28.19 14.26
C TYR A 614 -13.02 -27.25 13.89
N SER A 615 -13.66 -26.64 14.89
CA SER A 615 -14.57 -25.50 14.73
C SER A 615 -13.84 -24.19 14.98
N PHE A 616 -14.26 -23.12 14.32
CA PHE A 616 -13.74 -21.77 14.52
C PHE A 616 -14.85 -20.72 14.39
N GLU A 617 -14.65 -19.54 14.98
CA GLU A 617 -15.55 -18.39 14.77
C GLU A 617 -15.33 -17.78 13.37
N LEU A 618 -16.42 -17.39 12.71
CA LEU A 618 -16.35 -16.80 11.37
C LEU A 618 -15.45 -15.56 11.39
N GLN A 619 -14.38 -15.62 10.60
CA GLN A 619 -13.35 -14.60 10.52
C GLN A 619 -12.87 -14.46 9.08
N GLU A 620 -12.30 -13.30 8.77
CA GLU A 620 -11.58 -13.09 7.51
C GLU A 620 -10.25 -13.84 7.53
N THR A 621 -10.00 -14.68 6.54
CA THR A 621 -8.69 -15.32 6.38
C THR A 621 -8.32 -15.55 4.92
N LYS A 622 -7.04 -15.45 4.60
CA LYS A 622 -6.43 -15.83 3.31
C LYS A 622 -6.07 -17.32 3.26
N MET A 623 -6.16 -18.02 4.39
CA MET A 623 -6.03 -19.47 4.43
C MET A 623 -7.12 -20.09 3.58
N ARG A 624 -6.76 -21.14 2.83
CA ARG A 624 -7.66 -21.86 1.93
C ARG A 624 -7.39 -23.36 2.03
N THR A 625 -8.32 -24.16 1.55
CA THR A 625 -8.10 -25.59 1.32
C THR A 625 -6.75 -25.81 0.62
N GLY A 626 -5.88 -26.62 1.23
CA GLY A 626 -4.51 -26.88 0.80
C GLY A 626 -3.43 -25.99 1.41
N SER A 627 -3.79 -24.97 2.20
CA SER A 627 -2.82 -24.09 2.86
C SER A 627 -1.88 -24.87 3.79
N GLN A 628 -0.61 -24.48 3.76
CA GLN A 628 0.42 -24.94 4.69
C GLN A 628 0.69 -23.81 5.68
N GLY A 629 0.65 -24.12 6.96
CA GLY A 629 0.89 -23.15 8.04
C GLY A 629 1.69 -23.76 9.18
N VAL A 630 1.78 -23.01 10.26
CA VAL A 630 2.32 -23.51 11.52
C VAL A 630 1.39 -23.16 12.68
N ILE A 631 1.49 -23.95 13.74
CA ILE A 631 0.86 -23.65 15.03
C ILE A 631 1.63 -22.51 15.70
N THR A 632 0.94 -21.44 16.10
CA THR A 632 1.55 -20.21 16.66
C THR A 632 2.52 -20.49 17.81
N GLU A 633 2.13 -21.33 18.77
CA GLU A 633 2.90 -21.57 20.00
C GLU A 633 4.15 -22.44 19.76
N SER A 634 4.05 -23.44 18.89
CA SER A 634 5.10 -24.47 18.70
C SER A 634 5.89 -24.34 17.40
N LEU A 635 5.41 -23.51 16.46
CA LEU A 635 5.89 -23.42 15.07
C LEU A 635 5.92 -24.77 14.34
N ALA A 636 5.17 -25.77 14.81
CA ALA A 636 5.03 -27.05 14.17
C ALA A 636 4.15 -26.93 12.92
N SER A 637 4.58 -27.55 11.82
CA SER A 637 3.86 -27.47 10.54
C SER A 637 2.50 -28.18 10.60
N VAL A 638 1.49 -27.54 10.05
CA VAL A 638 0.14 -28.07 9.89
C VAL A 638 -0.37 -27.86 8.47
N GLN A 639 -1.07 -28.86 7.94
CA GLN A 639 -1.66 -28.81 6.61
C GLN A 639 -3.18 -28.72 6.71
N LEU A 640 -3.75 -27.62 6.24
CA LEU A 640 -5.18 -27.42 6.10
C LEU A 640 -5.67 -28.16 4.86
N VAL A 641 -6.41 -29.25 5.04
CA VAL A 641 -6.92 -30.07 3.94
C VAL A 641 -8.26 -29.58 3.44
N ASN A 642 -9.10 -29.06 4.34
CA ASN A 642 -10.40 -28.52 3.99
C ASN A 642 -10.74 -27.34 4.90
N LEU A 643 -11.32 -26.28 4.32
CA LEU A 643 -11.83 -25.13 5.03
C LEU A 643 -13.27 -24.86 4.58
N ASP A 644 -14.21 -25.16 5.46
CA ASP A 644 -15.64 -24.90 5.27
C ASP A 644 -16.01 -23.64 6.04
N HIS A 645 -15.94 -22.50 5.35
CA HIS A 645 -16.35 -21.21 5.89
C HIS A 645 -17.84 -21.13 6.19
N ASP A 646 -18.68 -21.86 5.47
CA ASP A 646 -20.13 -21.72 5.62
C ASP A 646 -20.60 -22.34 6.95
N ASN A 647 -19.89 -23.38 7.43
CA ASN A 647 -20.17 -24.05 8.70
C ASN A 647 -19.16 -23.74 9.82
N GLY A 648 -18.12 -22.94 9.56
CA GLY A 648 -17.07 -22.65 10.54
C GLY A 648 -16.24 -23.88 10.93
N LEU A 649 -15.94 -24.76 9.95
CA LEU A 649 -15.20 -26.00 10.16
C LEU A 649 -13.90 -26.05 9.35
N ALA A 650 -12.83 -26.57 9.96
CA ALA A 650 -11.53 -26.76 9.33
C ALA A 650 -11.01 -28.18 9.59
N THR A 651 -10.37 -28.78 8.59
CA THR A 651 -9.82 -30.14 8.69
C THR A 651 -8.31 -30.14 8.45
N PHE A 652 -7.55 -30.73 9.37
CA PHE A 652 -6.10 -30.77 9.33
C PHE A 652 -5.57 -32.19 9.18
N LYS A 653 -4.54 -32.36 8.34
CA LYS A 653 -3.85 -33.65 8.19
C LYS A 653 -2.62 -33.70 9.08
N ALA A 654 -2.53 -34.74 9.91
CA ALA A 654 -1.36 -35.03 10.72
C ALA A 654 -1.17 -36.53 10.98
N THR A 655 0.04 -36.94 11.32
CA THR A 655 0.28 -38.28 11.90
C THR A 655 -0.16 -38.29 13.37
N GLU A 656 -0.50 -39.46 13.91
CA GLU A 656 -0.92 -39.60 15.31
C GLU A 656 0.05 -38.96 16.33
N ARG A 657 1.36 -39.09 16.10
CA ARG A 657 2.41 -38.49 16.96
C ARG A 657 2.45 -36.95 16.92
N ASN A 658 2.01 -36.35 15.81
CA ASN A 658 2.10 -34.92 15.55
C ASN A 658 0.71 -34.30 15.40
N ALA A 659 -0.29 -34.86 16.07
CA ALA A 659 -1.65 -34.34 16.05
C ALA A 659 -1.65 -32.89 16.58
N PRO A 660 -2.35 -31.94 15.93
CA PRO A 660 -2.45 -30.58 16.46
C PRO A 660 -3.11 -30.58 17.86
N PRO A 661 -2.84 -29.59 18.72
CA PRO A 661 -3.47 -29.47 20.04
C PRO A 661 -5.01 -29.35 19.97
N ASP A 662 -5.70 -29.52 21.09
CA ASP A 662 -7.17 -29.37 21.15
C ASP A 662 -7.64 -27.94 20.89
N TYR A 663 -6.78 -26.95 21.19
CA TYR A 663 -6.98 -25.54 20.88
C TYR A 663 -5.67 -24.96 20.35
N PHE A 664 -5.72 -24.26 19.21
CA PHE A 664 -4.55 -23.60 18.65
C PHE A 664 -4.91 -22.51 17.65
N ASP A 665 -3.93 -21.67 17.32
CA ASP A 665 -4.01 -20.71 16.22
C ASP A 665 -3.09 -21.16 15.06
N MET A 666 -3.58 -21.06 13.83
CA MET A 666 -2.80 -21.34 12.63
C MET A 666 -2.33 -20.02 11.99
N ILE A 667 -1.03 -19.86 11.85
CA ILE A 667 -0.41 -18.71 11.15
C ILE A 667 0.29 -19.19 9.87
N PRO A 668 0.61 -18.29 8.92
CA PRO A 668 1.34 -18.65 7.71
C PRO A 668 2.65 -19.38 8.00
N GLY A 669 3.01 -20.31 7.12
CA GLY A 669 4.23 -21.10 7.24
C GLY A 669 5.52 -20.33 6.91
N ARG A 670 6.62 -21.09 6.83
CA ARG A 670 7.94 -20.56 6.46
C ARG A 670 8.01 -20.25 4.95
N PRO A 671 8.94 -19.39 4.50
CA PRO A 671 9.16 -19.12 3.07
C PRO A 671 9.45 -20.37 2.25
N ILE A 672 9.03 -20.37 0.98
CA ILE A 672 9.34 -21.43 0.03
C ILE A 672 10.84 -21.38 -0.31
N PRO A 673 11.58 -22.50 -0.27
CA PRO A 673 13.00 -22.51 -0.61
C PRO A 673 13.31 -21.91 -1.99
N SER A 674 14.10 -20.84 -2.00
CA SER A 674 14.46 -20.04 -3.19
C SER A 674 15.82 -20.41 -3.81
N THR A 675 16.45 -21.49 -3.36
CA THR A 675 17.84 -21.86 -3.71
C THR A 675 18.08 -22.05 -5.22
N SER A 676 17.14 -22.64 -5.96
CA SER A 676 17.28 -22.79 -7.42
C SER A 676 17.23 -21.47 -8.17
N LEU A 677 16.37 -20.54 -7.72
CA LEU A 677 16.24 -19.21 -8.30
C LEU A 677 17.51 -18.39 -8.04
N ARG A 678 18.01 -18.38 -6.79
CA ARG A 678 19.29 -17.75 -6.44
C ARG A 678 20.45 -18.26 -7.29
N LYS A 679 20.56 -19.58 -7.47
CA LYS A 679 21.59 -20.17 -8.34
C LYS A 679 21.48 -19.69 -9.80
N ALA A 680 20.27 -19.47 -10.32
CA ALA A 680 20.09 -18.94 -11.67
C ALA A 680 20.55 -17.48 -11.79
N LEU A 681 20.27 -16.63 -10.80
CA LEU A 681 20.76 -15.25 -10.77
C LEU A 681 22.30 -15.19 -10.78
N PHE A 682 22.96 -16.02 -9.98
CA PHE A 682 24.42 -16.12 -10.01
C PHE A 682 24.95 -16.55 -11.38
N ARG A 683 24.30 -17.49 -12.08
CA ARG A 683 24.69 -17.85 -13.46
C ARG A 683 24.60 -16.67 -14.43
N TYR A 684 23.57 -15.83 -14.30
CA TYR A 684 23.45 -14.63 -15.13
C TYR A 684 24.57 -13.64 -14.82
N ALA A 685 24.84 -13.37 -13.54
CA ALA A 685 25.94 -12.49 -13.13
C ALA A 685 27.31 -13.02 -13.58
N ASP A 686 27.55 -14.33 -13.52
CA ASP A 686 28.77 -14.96 -14.03
C ASP A 686 28.93 -14.73 -15.54
N SER A 687 27.86 -14.92 -16.32
CA SER A 687 27.84 -14.66 -17.76
C SER A 687 28.13 -13.19 -18.10
N LEU A 688 27.56 -12.26 -17.33
CA LEU A 688 27.78 -10.82 -17.48
C LEU A 688 29.25 -10.47 -17.20
N LEU A 689 29.82 -10.98 -16.11
CA LEU A 689 31.21 -10.76 -15.73
C LEU A 689 32.21 -11.38 -16.70
N ALA A 690 31.85 -12.52 -17.30
CA ALA A 690 32.67 -13.17 -18.32
C ALA A 690 32.59 -12.48 -19.70
N GLY A 691 31.69 -11.50 -19.88
CA GLY A 691 31.44 -10.85 -21.17
C GLY A 691 30.85 -11.82 -22.21
N GLU A 692 30.17 -12.88 -21.77
CA GLU A 692 29.53 -13.83 -22.66
C GLU A 692 28.35 -13.17 -23.39
N GLN A 693 28.25 -13.34 -24.71
CA GLN A 693 27.09 -12.88 -25.50
C GLN A 693 25.91 -13.86 -25.40
N ARG A 694 25.49 -14.16 -24.17
CA ARG A 694 24.39 -15.06 -23.86
C ARG A 694 23.24 -14.31 -23.22
N PHE A 695 22.05 -14.93 -23.20
CA PHE A 695 20.87 -14.38 -22.52
C PHE A 695 20.47 -12.99 -23.01
N GLN A 696 20.63 -12.73 -24.31
CA GLN A 696 20.45 -11.40 -24.89
C GLN A 696 19.06 -10.79 -24.60
N ALA A 697 17.99 -11.59 -24.61
CA ALA A 697 16.64 -11.10 -24.27
C ALA A 697 16.53 -10.59 -22.83
N VAL A 698 17.24 -11.23 -21.87
CA VAL A 698 17.30 -10.77 -20.48
C VAL A 698 18.12 -9.49 -20.38
N ALA A 699 19.25 -9.41 -21.09
CA ALA A 699 20.05 -8.20 -21.13
C ALA A 699 19.27 -7.01 -21.73
N ASP A 700 18.53 -7.22 -22.82
CA ASP A 700 17.70 -6.17 -23.42
C ASP A 700 16.58 -5.71 -22.50
N PHE A 701 15.98 -6.65 -21.75
CA PHE A 701 15.00 -6.32 -20.73
C PHE A 701 15.62 -5.43 -19.64
N LEU A 702 16.75 -5.82 -19.06
CA LEU A 702 17.41 -5.05 -18.00
C LEU A 702 17.87 -3.66 -18.50
N HIS A 703 18.38 -3.56 -19.72
CA HIS A 703 18.69 -2.26 -20.34
C HIS A 703 17.45 -1.48 -20.81
N ARG A 704 16.23 -2.02 -20.65
CA ARG A 704 14.99 -1.46 -21.16
C ARG A 704 15.13 -1.04 -22.62
N ARG A 705 15.68 -1.91 -23.47
CA ARG A 705 15.85 -1.64 -24.92
C ARG A 705 14.56 -1.92 -25.68
N ALA A 706 14.33 -1.21 -26.77
CA ALA A 706 13.22 -1.52 -27.68
C ALA A 706 13.41 -2.93 -28.28
N PRO A 707 12.32 -3.69 -28.54
CA PRO A 707 12.40 -5.02 -29.10
C PRO A 707 13.16 -5.05 -30.43
N ARG A 708 14.13 -5.97 -30.58
CA ARG A 708 14.78 -6.22 -31.87
C ARG A 708 13.92 -7.14 -32.72
N VAL A 709 13.33 -6.56 -33.75
CA VAL A 709 12.46 -7.27 -34.70
C VAL A 709 13.02 -7.12 -36.11
N LYS A 710 13.29 -8.26 -36.76
CA LYS A 710 13.82 -8.29 -38.12
C LYS A 710 12.92 -7.51 -39.07
N GLY A 711 13.48 -6.50 -39.73
CA GLY A 711 12.78 -5.65 -40.70
C GLY A 711 12.12 -4.39 -40.12
N ILE A 712 12.21 -4.16 -38.80
CA ILE A 712 11.71 -2.94 -38.15
C ILE A 712 12.89 -2.14 -37.59
N LYS A 713 12.93 -0.83 -37.87
CA LYS A 713 13.98 0.05 -37.34
C LYS A 713 13.70 0.38 -35.87
N PRO A 714 14.73 0.51 -35.00
CA PRO A 714 14.54 0.98 -33.63
C PRO A 714 13.77 2.31 -33.58
N GLY A 715 12.80 2.41 -32.68
CA GLY A 715 11.93 3.58 -32.51
C GLY A 715 10.74 3.67 -33.48
N ALA A 716 10.64 2.77 -34.47
CA ALA A 716 9.45 2.68 -35.31
C ALA A 716 8.35 1.87 -34.62
N PRO A 717 7.05 2.15 -34.89
CA PRO A 717 5.96 1.31 -34.41
C PRO A 717 6.14 -0.16 -34.81
N LEU A 718 5.93 -1.08 -33.86
CA LEU A 718 6.16 -2.51 -34.08
C LEU A 718 5.07 -3.14 -34.95
N VAL A 719 3.84 -2.65 -34.86
CA VAL A 719 2.67 -3.24 -35.52
C VAL A 719 2.36 -2.44 -36.78
N ASP A 720 2.29 -3.13 -37.92
CA ASP A 720 1.84 -2.56 -39.18
C ASP A 720 0.31 -2.39 -39.17
N SER A 721 -0.16 -1.14 -39.16
CA SER A 721 -1.58 -0.80 -39.12
C SER A 721 -2.35 -1.20 -40.39
N SER A 722 -1.67 -1.61 -41.46
CA SER A 722 -2.32 -2.10 -42.69
C SER A 722 -2.75 -3.57 -42.61
N LEU A 723 -2.24 -4.33 -41.64
CA LEU A 723 -2.57 -5.73 -41.43
C LEU A 723 -3.64 -5.89 -40.33
N PRO A 724 -4.43 -6.99 -40.36
CA PRO A 724 -5.24 -7.37 -39.21
C PRO A 724 -4.37 -7.51 -37.96
N THR A 725 -4.83 -6.99 -36.82
CA THR A 725 -4.04 -6.90 -35.57
C THR A 725 -3.34 -8.21 -35.20
N ILE A 726 -4.04 -9.34 -35.29
CA ILE A 726 -3.47 -10.64 -34.92
C ILE A 726 -2.35 -11.10 -35.87
N ASP A 727 -2.47 -10.80 -37.16
CA ASP A 727 -1.48 -11.19 -38.16
C ASP A 727 -0.22 -10.33 -38.06
N ALA A 728 -0.41 -9.04 -37.78
CA ALA A 728 0.70 -8.13 -37.46
C ALA A 728 1.47 -8.59 -36.22
N ILE A 729 0.78 -8.98 -35.15
CA ILE A 729 1.42 -9.50 -33.93
C ILE A 729 2.18 -10.81 -34.22
N LYS A 730 1.58 -11.75 -34.96
CA LYS A 730 2.27 -12.99 -35.37
C LYS A 730 3.55 -12.70 -36.16
N GLN A 731 3.50 -11.74 -37.08
CA GLN A 731 4.66 -11.33 -37.87
C GLN A 731 5.77 -10.75 -36.98
N VAL A 732 5.42 -9.87 -36.04
CA VAL A 732 6.38 -9.29 -35.08
C VAL A 732 7.05 -10.38 -34.24
N VAL A 733 6.27 -11.30 -33.66
CA VAL A 733 6.80 -12.35 -32.77
C VAL A 733 7.67 -13.35 -33.54
N ARG A 734 7.28 -13.76 -34.75
CA ARG A 734 8.09 -14.63 -35.63
C ARG A 734 9.46 -14.04 -35.95
N ASN A 735 9.51 -12.71 -36.10
CA ASN A 735 10.69 -11.96 -36.49
C ASN A 735 11.50 -11.43 -35.29
N LEU A 736 11.18 -11.85 -34.06
CA LEU A 736 11.90 -11.43 -32.87
C LEU A 736 13.31 -12.06 -32.82
N GLU A 737 14.35 -11.23 -32.68
CA GLU A 737 15.76 -11.63 -32.78
C GLU A 737 16.47 -11.58 -31.42
N HIS A 738 16.37 -12.70 -30.70
CA HIS A 738 16.95 -12.91 -29.37
C HIS A 738 16.59 -11.77 -28.39
N SER A 739 15.32 -11.38 -28.39
CA SER A 739 14.84 -10.15 -27.74
C SER A 739 13.62 -10.43 -26.86
N VAL A 740 13.24 -9.42 -26.07
CA VAL A 740 11.98 -9.38 -25.32
C VAL A 740 10.93 -8.56 -26.07
N LEU A 741 9.66 -8.98 -26.02
CA LEU A 741 8.50 -8.24 -26.51
C LEU A 741 7.41 -8.23 -25.43
N PHE A 742 6.81 -7.08 -25.19
CA PHE A 742 5.64 -6.96 -24.32
C PHE A 742 4.34 -6.80 -25.10
N ILE A 743 3.34 -7.60 -24.75
CA ILE A 743 1.96 -7.50 -25.22
C ILE A 743 1.08 -7.15 -24.02
N GLN A 744 0.72 -5.87 -23.92
CA GLN A 744 -0.21 -5.40 -22.91
C GLN A 744 -1.64 -5.62 -23.38
N GLY A 745 -2.44 -6.31 -22.59
CA GLY A 745 -3.85 -6.51 -22.92
C GLY A 745 -4.80 -6.16 -21.78
N PRO A 746 -5.50 -5.02 -21.89
CA PRO A 746 -6.58 -4.65 -20.99
C PRO A 746 -7.68 -5.73 -20.85
N PRO A 747 -8.58 -5.63 -19.84
CA PRO A 747 -9.70 -6.55 -19.67
C PRO A 747 -10.55 -6.71 -20.94
N GLY A 748 -10.76 -7.97 -21.34
CA GLY A 748 -11.55 -8.29 -22.53
C GLY A 748 -10.86 -8.00 -23.87
N ALA A 749 -9.61 -7.54 -23.87
CA ALA A 749 -8.86 -7.25 -25.10
C ALA A 749 -8.33 -8.51 -25.83
N GLY A 750 -8.54 -9.70 -25.25
CA GLY A 750 -8.17 -10.96 -25.89
C GLY A 750 -6.69 -11.35 -25.73
N LYS A 751 -6.08 -11.12 -24.55
CA LYS A 751 -4.71 -11.57 -24.22
C LYS A 751 -4.50 -13.06 -24.52
N THR A 752 -5.31 -13.92 -23.88
CA THR A 752 -5.21 -15.38 -24.03
C THR A 752 -5.50 -15.84 -25.46
N TYR A 753 -6.42 -15.17 -26.15
CA TYR A 753 -6.70 -15.40 -27.57
C TYR A 753 -5.47 -15.07 -28.44
N THR A 754 -4.86 -13.91 -28.22
CA THR A 754 -3.65 -13.49 -28.93
C THR A 754 -2.49 -14.45 -28.65
N GLY A 755 -2.27 -14.78 -27.37
CA GLY A 755 -1.23 -15.72 -26.94
C GLY A 755 -1.39 -17.10 -27.56
N SER A 756 -2.59 -17.68 -27.54
CA SER A 756 -2.82 -19.01 -28.13
C SER A 756 -2.62 -19.03 -29.64
N HIS A 757 -3.07 -17.98 -30.35
CA HIS A 757 -2.87 -17.84 -31.79
C HIS A 757 -1.39 -17.71 -32.17
N VAL A 758 -0.61 -16.94 -31.39
CA VAL A 758 0.83 -16.79 -31.62
C VAL A 758 1.58 -18.09 -31.28
N ILE A 759 1.25 -18.75 -30.17
CA ILE A 759 1.91 -19.99 -29.76
C ILE A 759 1.67 -21.11 -30.78
N VAL A 760 0.44 -21.34 -31.22
CA VAL A 760 0.13 -22.37 -32.24
C VAL A 760 0.85 -22.08 -33.55
N ASP A 761 0.92 -20.81 -33.93
CA ASP A 761 1.61 -20.35 -35.12
C ASP A 761 3.13 -20.63 -35.08
N LEU A 762 3.77 -20.41 -33.92
CA LEU A 762 5.18 -20.74 -33.70
C LEU A 762 5.43 -22.25 -33.61
N LEU A 763 4.53 -23.01 -32.97
CA LEU A 763 4.61 -24.48 -32.90
C LEU A 763 4.55 -25.09 -34.31
N LYS A 764 3.69 -24.56 -35.18
CA LYS A 764 3.64 -24.95 -36.61
C LYS A 764 4.92 -24.62 -37.36
N ALA A 765 5.61 -23.55 -36.96
CA ALA A 765 6.94 -23.21 -37.47
C ALA A 765 8.08 -24.05 -36.84
N GLY A 766 7.75 -25.08 -36.04
CA GLY A 766 8.71 -26.01 -35.45
C GLY A 766 9.49 -25.45 -34.27
N LYS A 767 9.01 -24.35 -33.65
CA LYS A 767 9.67 -23.72 -32.50
C LYS A 767 9.39 -24.47 -31.20
N ARG A 768 10.36 -24.51 -30.30
CA ARG A 768 10.22 -25.03 -28.93
C ARG A 768 9.79 -23.92 -27.99
N ILE A 769 8.67 -24.13 -27.30
CA ILE A 769 7.97 -23.09 -26.53
C ILE A 769 7.94 -23.43 -25.03
N GLY A 770 8.28 -22.45 -24.20
CA GLY A 770 8.02 -22.45 -22.76
C GLY A 770 6.79 -21.62 -22.42
N ILE A 771 5.96 -22.07 -21.48
CA ILE A 771 4.87 -21.29 -20.87
C ILE A 771 5.08 -21.24 -19.36
N THR A 772 5.08 -20.03 -18.79
CA THR A 772 5.26 -19.80 -17.35
C THR A 772 4.36 -18.67 -16.85
N SER A 773 4.14 -18.65 -15.54
CA SER A 773 3.46 -17.59 -14.78
C SER A 773 3.79 -17.77 -13.29
N ASN A 774 3.34 -16.86 -12.44
CA ASN A 774 3.41 -17.02 -10.99
C ASN A 774 2.46 -18.11 -10.46
N SER A 775 1.38 -18.44 -11.18
CA SER A 775 0.37 -19.42 -10.73
C SER A 775 0.15 -20.56 -11.71
N HIS A 776 -0.12 -21.76 -11.18
CA HIS A 776 -0.51 -22.92 -12.00
C HIS A 776 -1.83 -22.70 -12.76
N HIS A 777 -2.74 -21.91 -12.19
CA HIS A 777 -4.04 -21.62 -12.79
C HIS A 777 -3.89 -20.79 -14.09
N ALA A 778 -3.06 -19.73 -14.07
CA ALA A 778 -2.79 -18.95 -15.28
C ALA A 778 -2.15 -19.81 -16.39
N ILE A 779 -1.17 -20.65 -16.02
CA ILE A 779 -0.54 -21.60 -16.96
C ILE A 779 -1.59 -22.54 -17.58
N ASN A 780 -2.48 -23.10 -16.77
CA ASN A 780 -3.54 -24.01 -17.25
C ASN A 780 -4.50 -23.33 -18.22
N ASN A 781 -4.88 -22.08 -17.95
CA ASN A 781 -5.80 -21.33 -18.81
C ASN A 781 -5.20 -21.07 -20.19
N LEU A 782 -3.92 -20.68 -20.25
CA LEU A 782 -3.24 -20.49 -21.53
C LEU A 782 -3.04 -21.82 -22.27
N LEU A 783 -2.68 -22.90 -21.57
CA LEU A 783 -2.59 -24.24 -22.16
C LEU A 783 -3.90 -24.71 -22.78
N ALA A 784 -5.03 -24.52 -22.08
CA ALA A 784 -6.35 -24.86 -22.60
C ALA A 784 -6.67 -24.10 -23.89
N ALA A 785 -6.37 -22.79 -23.94
CA ALA A 785 -6.57 -21.98 -25.13
C ALA A 785 -5.67 -22.40 -26.30
N VAL A 786 -4.41 -22.77 -26.03
CA VAL A 786 -3.47 -23.28 -27.04
C VAL A 786 -3.97 -24.60 -27.63
N GLU A 787 -4.42 -25.55 -26.79
CA GLU A 787 -4.94 -26.83 -27.27
C GLU A 787 -6.24 -26.68 -28.06
N SER A 788 -7.17 -25.82 -27.60
CA SER A 788 -8.39 -25.51 -28.34
C SER A 788 -8.06 -24.92 -29.72
N ARG A 789 -7.13 -23.97 -29.79
CA ARG A 789 -6.74 -23.36 -31.05
C ARG A 789 -6.03 -24.35 -31.98
N ALA A 790 -5.15 -25.19 -31.44
CA ALA A 790 -4.50 -26.24 -32.22
C ALA A 790 -5.53 -27.21 -32.81
N GLN A 791 -6.56 -27.58 -32.04
CA GLN A 791 -7.66 -28.42 -32.52
C GLN A 791 -8.46 -27.75 -33.64
N GLU A 792 -8.84 -26.48 -33.50
CA GLU A 792 -9.55 -25.71 -34.54
C GLU A 792 -8.78 -25.67 -35.86
N GLU A 793 -7.44 -25.59 -35.79
CA GLU A 793 -6.57 -25.57 -36.97
C GLU A 793 -6.07 -26.97 -37.40
N GLY A 794 -6.60 -28.05 -36.81
CA GLY A 794 -6.23 -29.43 -37.15
C GLY A 794 -4.76 -29.79 -36.88
N PHE A 795 -4.13 -29.14 -35.91
CA PHE A 795 -2.72 -29.31 -35.54
C PHE A 795 -2.56 -30.09 -34.23
N THR A 796 -1.47 -30.86 -34.10
CA THR A 796 -1.15 -31.65 -32.89
C THR A 796 0.32 -31.45 -32.53
N PHE A 797 0.60 -31.37 -31.23
CA PHE A 797 1.95 -31.22 -30.68
C PHE A 797 2.11 -32.09 -29.42
N THR A 798 3.33 -32.25 -28.93
CA THR A 798 3.60 -32.95 -27.65
C THR A 798 4.04 -31.94 -26.60
N GLY A 799 3.30 -31.88 -25.48
CA GLY A 799 3.55 -30.97 -24.37
C GLY A 799 3.79 -31.67 -23.03
N LEU A 800 4.59 -31.04 -22.16
CA LEU A 800 4.76 -31.45 -20.75
C LEU A 800 4.49 -30.28 -19.80
N LYS A 801 3.77 -30.54 -18.70
CA LYS A 801 3.53 -29.59 -17.62
C LYS A 801 4.06 -30.10 -16.27
N LYS A 802 4.85 -29.30 -15.56
CA LYS A 802 5.22 -29.58 -14.17
C LYS A 802 4.09 -29.14 -13.24
N SER A 803 3.49 -30.06 -12.48
CA SER A 803 2.51 -29.77 -11.41
C SER A 803 3.17 -29.76 -10.03
N SER A 804 2.40 -29.46 -8.98
CA SER A 804 2.81 -29.50 -7.58
C SER A 804 1.72 -30.19 -6.75
N GLU A 805 2.02 -30.68 -5.54
CA GLU A 805 0.97 -31.14 -4.61
C GLU A 805 -0.08 -30.04 -4.38
N GLY A 806 -1.37 -30.39 -4.43
CA GLY A 806 -2.49 -29.48 -4.19
C GLY A 806 -3.54 -29.44 -5.31
N GLU A 807 -4.72 -28.94 -4.99
CA GLU A 807 -5.84 -28.85 -5.93
C GLU A 807 -5.59 -27.78 -7.02
N GLY A 808 -6.04 -28.05 -8.25
CA GLY A 808 -5.94 -27.09 -9.37
C GLY A 808 -4.55 -26.97 -10.04
N THR A 809 -3.55 -27.75 -9.60
CA THR A 809 -2.20 -27.73 -10.19
C THR A 809 -2.03 -28.67 -11.38
N VAL A 810 -2.88 -29.67 -11.53
CA VAL A 810 -2.80 -30.64 -12.64
C VAL A 810 -3.56 -30.10 -13.85
N PHE A 811 -2.96 -30.23 -15.04
CA PHE A 811 -3.64 -29.96 -16.31
C PHE A 811 -3.96 -31.27 -17.02
N THR A 812 -5.22 -31.42 -17.43
CA THR A 812 -5.71 -32.59 -18.17
C THR A 812 -6.03 -32.16 -19.60
N GLY A 813 -5.01 -32.21 -20.46
CA GLY A 813 -5.13 -31.85 -21.88
C GLY A 813 -5.03 -33.06 -22.81
N ARG A 814 -5.30 -32.81 -24.10
CA ARG A 814 -5.12 -33.78 -25.20
C ARG A 814 -3.66 -33.91 -25.62
N CYS A 815 -2.94 -32.79 -25.66
CA CYS A 815 -1.58 -32.71 -26.19
C CYS A 815 -0.53 -32.61 -25.07
N THR A 816 -0.95 -32.20 -23.87
CA THR A 816 -0.06 -31.88 -22.75
C THR A 816 -0.27 -32.82 -21.57
N ARG A 817 0.81 -33.48 -21.13
CA ARG A 817 0.81 -34.36 -19.94
C ARG A 817 1.37 -33.62 -18.72
N SER A 818 0.70 -33.74 -17.58
CA SER A 818 1.19 -33.23 -16.29
C SER A 818 2.03 -34.26 -15.54
N ILE A 819 3.12 -33.82 -14.91
CA ILE A 819 4.00 -34.63 -14.05
C ILE A 819 4.33 -33.84 -12.78
N GLU A 820 4.16 -34.45 -11.62
CA GLU A 820 4.36 -33.81 -10.32
C GLU A 820 5.80 -33.94 -9.82
N GLU A 821 6.46 -35.08 -10.00
CA GLU A 821 7.82 -35.25 -9.52
C GLU A 821 8.85 -34.60 -10.45
N LYS A 822 9.75 -33.78 -9.91
CA LYS A 822 10.74 -33.05 -10.73
C LYS A 822 11.65 -34.00 -11.50
N LYS A 823 12.10 -35.08 -10.85
CA LYS A 823 12.98 -36.06 -11.47
C LYS A 823 12.29 -36.75 -12.66
N GLU A 824 11.06 -37.22 -12.46
CA GLU A 824 10.26 -37.83 -13.52
C GLU A 824 10.00 -36.84 -14.67
N PHE A 825 9.76 -35.55 -14.36
CA PHE A 825 9.58 -34.52 -15.37
C PHE A 825 10.83 -34.38 -16.27
N LEU A 826 12.02 -34.31 -15.65
CA LEU A 826 13.27 -34.17 -16.37
C LEU A 826 13.61 -35.42 -17.19
N ASP A 827 13.33 -36.62 -16.67
CA ASP A 827 13.52 -37.89 -17.38
C ASP A 827 12.61 -38.00 -18.62
N ALA A 828 11.41 -37.42 -18.56
CA ALA A 828 10.46 -37.38 -19.68
C ALA A 828 10.75 -36.26 -20.70
N TRP A 829 11.53 -35.24 -20.33
CA TRP A 829 11.77 -34.06 -21.17
C TRP A 829 12.90 -34.32 -22.17
N GLY A 830 12.62 -34.08 -23.46
CA GLY A 830 13.55 -34.37 -24.54
C GLY A 830 13.23 -33.62 -25.85
N PRO A 831 13.92 -33.94 -26.96
CA PRO A 831 13.79 -33.21 -28.23
C PRO A 831 12.41 -33.32 -28.88
N ASN A 832 11.63 -34.37 -28.55
CA ASN A 832 10.27 -34.56 -29.07
C ASN A 832 9.21 -33.69 -28.37
N ILE A 833 9.58 -32.99 -27.30
CA ILE A 833 8.67 -32.11 -26.57
C ILE A 833 8.71 -30.71 -27.20
N ASN A 834 7.59 -30.30 -27.79
CA ASN A 834 7.44 -29.01 -28.47
C ASN A 834 7.07 -27.89 -27.49
N LEU A 835 6.30 -28.23 -26.45
CA LEU A 835 5.79 -27.28 -25.46
C LEU A 835 6.14 -27.74 -24.04
N THR A 836 6.70 -26.85 -23.24
CA THR A 836 7.06 -27.10 -21.83
C THR A 836 6.38 -26.06 -20.94
N ALA A 837 5.74 -26.47 -19.86
CA ALA A 837 5.01 -25.55 -18.97
C ALA A 837 5.32 -25.81 -17.49
N GLY A 838 5.42 -24.74 -16.70
CA GLY A 838 5.71 -24.79 -15.27
C GLY A 838 5.95 -23.40 -14.68
N THR A 839 6.15 -23.31 -13.37
CA THR A 839 6.51 -22.04 -12.72
C THR A 839 7.99 -21.72 -12.89
N ALA A 840 8.44 -20.54 -12.43
CA ALA A 840 9.84 -20.10 -12.51
C ALA A 840 10.87 -21.13 -12.00
N TRP A 841 10.53 -21.92 -10.96
CA TRP A 841 11.40 -22.96 -10.42
C TRP A 841 11.76 -24.06 -11.42
N LEU A 842 10.89 -24.36 -12.39
CA LEU A 842 11.18 -25.31 -13.45
C LEU A 842 12.26 -24.75 -14.38
N PHE A 843 12.03 -23.55 -14.91
CA PHE A 843 12.89 -22.93 -15.91
C PHE A 843 14.21 -22.39 -15.35
N ALA A 844 14.31 -22.20 -14.03
CA ALA A 844 15.57 -21.90 -13.35
C ALA A 844 16.55 -23.08 -13.32
N ASP A 845 16.10 -24.30 -13.64
CA ASP A 845 16.97 -25.48 -13.71
C ASP A 845 17.98 -25.37 -14.87
N PRO A 846 19.28 -25.68 -14.65
CA PRO A 846 20.31 -25.59 -15.68
C PRO A 846 19.99 -26.36 -16.98
N VAL A 847 19.20 -27.44 -16.92
CA VAL A 847 18.85 -28.25 -18.10
C VAL A 847 18.13 -27.43 -19.17
N PHE A 848 17.39 -26.39 -18.80
CA PHE A 848 16.64 -25.57 -19.77
C PHE A 848 17.45 -24.43 -20.40
N THR A 849 18.67 -24.16 -19.93
CA THR A 849 19.47 -22.99 -20.34
C THR A 849 19.59 -22.89 -21.88
N GLU A 850 19.00 -21.83 -22.45
CA GLU A 850 18.90 -21.54 -23.90
C GLU A 850 18.39 -22.69 -24.78
N GLN A 851 17.62 -23.61 -24.21
CA GLN A 851 17.05 -24.77 -24.90
C GLN A 851 15.69 -24.50 -25.58
N LEU A 852 15.05 -23.39 -25.25
CA LEU A 852 13.77 -22.97 -25.81
C LEU A 852 13.96 -21.82 -26.81
N ASP A 853 13.17 -21.82 -27.89
CA ASP A 853 13.17 -20.71 -28.84
C ASP A 853 12.44 -19.51 -28.23
N TYR A 854 11.30 -19.75 -27.56
CA TYR A 854 10.46 -18.73 -26.95
C TYR A 854 10.03 -19.11 -25.54
N LEU A 855 9.98 -18.14 -24.64
CA LEU A 855 9.30 -18.22 -23.35
C LEU A 855 8.15 -17.23 -23.29
N PHE A 856 6.93 -17.72 -23.09
CA PHE A 856 5.74 -16.93 -22.85
C PHE A 856 5.51 -16.82 -21.35
N ILE A 857 5.48 -15.58 -20.85
CA ILE A 857 5.22 -15.27 -19.45
C ILE A 857 3.82 -14.63 -19.39
N ASP A 858 2.83 -15.39 -18.92
CA ASP A 858 1.46 -14.89 -18.74
C ASP A 858 1.28 -14.28 -17.35
N GLU A 859 0.38 -13.30 -17.24
CA GLU A 859 0.22 -12.43 -16.07
C GLU A 859 1.56 -11.80 -15.61
N ALA A 860 2.35 -11.31 -16.57
CA ALA A 860 3.69 -10.77 -16.34
C ALA A 860 3.74 -9.62 -15.31
N GLY A 861 2.64 -8.88 -15.12
CA GLY A 861 2.54 -7.83 -14.10
C GLY A 861 2.58 -8.35 -12.65
N GLN A 862 2.41 -9.66 -12.43
CA GLN A 862 2.55 -10.28 -11.11
C GLN A 862 3.96 -10.82 -10.86
N VAL A 863 4.80 -10.89 -11.88
CA VAL A 863 6.11 -11.54 -11.81
C VAL A 863 7.18 -10.49 -11.51
N SER A 864 8.15 -10.79 -10.62
CA SER A 864 9.26 -9.88 -10.32
C SER A 864 10.35 -9.88 -11.40
N VAL A 865 11.13 -8.80 -11.47
CA VAL A 865 12.33 -8.73 -12.32
C VAL A 865 13.29 -9.89 -12.05
N ALA A 866 13.53 -10.22 -10.77
CA ALA A 866 14.37 -11.36 -10.39
C ALA A 866 13.88 -12.68 -10.99
N ASN A 867 12.57 -12.95 -10.91
CA ASN A 867 11.98 -14.15 -11.49
C ASN A 867 12.15 -14.17 -13.01
N LEU A 868 11.94 -13.05 -13.72
CA LEU A 868 12.22 -12.95 -15.16
C LEU A 868 13.66 -13.29 -15.48
N VAL A 869 14.64 -12.74 -14.76
CA VAL A 869 16.05 -13.06 -15.00
C VAL A 869 16.29 -14.55 -14.81
N THR A 870 15.71 -15.17 -13.77
CA THR A 870 15.92 -16.61 -13.48
C THR A 870 15.37 -17.54 -14.57
N MET A 871 14.13 -17.33 -15.01
CA MET A 871 13.46 -18.20 -15.98
C MET A 871 13.78 -17.81 -17.43
N GLY A 872 14.12 -16.54 -17.67
CA GLY A 872 14.50 -16.02 -18.98
C GLY A 872 15.77 -16.66 -19.53
N LEU A 873 16.65 -17.20 -18.67
CA LEU A 873 17.84 -17.96 -19.11
C LEU A 873 17.49 -19.21 -19.92
N ALA A 874 16.25 -19.70 -19.85
CA ALA A 874 15.81 -20.89 -20.57
C ALA A 874 15.58 -20.65 -22.07
N ALA A 875 15.37 -19.40 -22.51
CA ALA A 875 14.91 -19.10 -23.86
C ALA A 875 15.70 -17.98 -24.55
N ARG A 876 15.68 -18.00 -25.89
CA ARG A 876 16.32 -16.97 -26.71
C ARG A 876 15.43 -15.76 -26.91
N ASN A 877 14.12 -15.96 -27.05
CA ASN A 877 13.12 -14.91 -27.17
C ASN A 877 12.15 -14.97 -25.98
N ILE A 878 11.72 -13.80 -25.50
CA ILE A 878 10.77 -13.70 -24.38
C ILE A 878 9.55 -12.88 -24.82
N VAL A 879 8.36 -13.42 -24.59
CA VAL A 879 7.09 -12.71 -24.81
C VAL A 879 6.38 -12.53 -23.49
N LEU A 880 6.25 -11.29 -23.07
CA LEU A 880 5.57 -10.88 -21.84
C LEU A 880 4.12 -10.58 -22.18
N MET A 881 3.18 -11.21 -21.47
CA MET A 881 1.75 -10.96 -21.61
C MET A 881 1.17 -10.62 -20.26
N GLY A 882 0.42 -9.53 -20.19
CA GLY A 882 -0.16 -9.12 -18.92
C GLY A 882 -0.75 -7.73 -18.97
N ASP A 883 -1.07 -7.24 -17.79
CA ASP A 883 -1.62 -5.90 -17.59
C ASP A 883 -1.36 -5.49 -16.14
N GLN A 884 -0.44 -4.55 -15.94
CA GLN A 884 -0.05 -4.01 -14.64
C GLN A 884 -1.18 -3.21 -13.98
N MET A 885 -2.19 -2.80 -14.75
CA MET A 885 -3.37 -2.12 -14.24
C MET A 885 -4.44 -3.09 -13.70
N GLN A 886 -4.23 -4.41 -13.80
CA GLN A 886 -5.02 -5.45 -13.10
C GLN A 886 -4.33 -5.86 -11.79
N LEU A 887 -4.88 -6.82 -11.05
CA LEU A 887 -4.36 -7.20 -9.73
C LEU A 887 -2.86 -7.55 -9.79
N SER A 888 -2.04 -6.79 -9.04
CA SER A 888 -0.63 -7.07 -8.82
C SER A 888 -0.43 -8.03 -7.65
N GLN A 889 0.73 -8.70 -7.62
CA GLN A 889 1.20 -9.40 -6.42
C GLN A 889 2.35 -8.58 -5.83
N PRO A 890 2.17 -7.94 -4.67
CA PRO A 890 3.21 -7.11 -4.08
C PRO A 890 4.43 -7.97 -3.72
N VAL A 891 5.59 -7.57 -4.22
CA VAL A 891 6.87 -8.13 -3.80
C VAL A 891 7.04 -7.85 -2.32
N GLN A 892 7.31 -8.89 -1.54
CA GLN A 892 7.58 -8.73 -0.12
C GLN A 892 9.03 -8.27 0.08
N GLY A 893 9.25 -7.41 1.07
CA GLY A 893 10.57 -7.00 1.53
C GLY A 893 11.00 -5.66 0.95
N VAL A 894 11.98 -5.04 1.63
CA VAL A 894 12.63 -3.83 1.15
C VAL A 894 13.73 -4.25 0.18
N HIS A 895 13.70 -3.70 -1.02
CA HIS A 895 14.67 -3.99 -2.08
C HIS A 895 15.34 -2.68 -2.52
N PRO A 896 16.67 -2.66 -2.65
CA PRO A 896 17.39 -1.49 -3.12
C PRO A 896 17.14 -1.27 -4.61
N GLY A 897 17.16 0.01 -5.00
CA GLY A 897 16.94 0.44 -6.38
C GLY A 897 15.65 -0.15 -6.96
N ARG A 898 15.75 -0.65 -8.19
CA ARG A 898 14.62 -1.22 -8.94
C ARG A 898 14.51 -2.74 -8.84
N SER A 899 15.28 -3.36 -7.95
CA SER A 899 15.28 -4.83 -7.81
C SER A 899 13.96 -5.39 -7.26
N GLY A 900 13.14 -4.55 -6.63
CA GLY A 900 11.80 -4.87 -6.11
C GLY A 900 10.66 -4.79 -7.13
N ASP A 901 10.91 -4.28 -8.34
CA ASP A 901 9.85 -4.02 -9.33
C ASP A 901 9.24 -5.32 -9.89
N SER A 902 7.97 -5.25 -10.28
CA SER A 902 7.40 -6.23 -11.20
C SER A 902 8.00 -6.06 -12.61
N ILE A 903 7.89 -7.07 -13.47
CA ILE A 903 8.36 -6.99 -14.86
C ILE A 903 7.77 -5.75 -15.56
N LEU A 904 6.47 -5.51 -15.36
CA LEU A 904 5.76 -4.46 -16.09
C LEU A 904 5.97 -3.08 -15.47
N ASP A 905 6.07 -2.96 -14.15
CA ASP A 905 6.42 -1.69 -13.51
C ASP A 905 7.84 -1.26 -13.91
N TYR A 906 8.78 -2.21 -14.00
CA TYR A 906 10.13 -1.97 -14.48
C TYR A 906 10.16 -1.47 -15.95
N LEU A 907 9.33 -2.10 -16.80
CA LEU A 907 9.32 -1.82 -18.23
C LEU A 907 8.59 -0.52 -18.59
N LEU A 908 7.49 -0.23 -17.90
CA LEU A 908 6.59 0.88 -18.21
C LEU A 908 6.94 2.17 -17.46
N ASP A 909 7.68 2.07 -16.36
CA ASP A 909 8.23 3.24 -15.66
C ASP A 909 7.15 4.28 -15.27
N GLY A 910 6.02 3.77 -14.77
CA GLY A 910 4.89 4.60 -14.35
C GLY A 910 3.88 4.95 -15.45
N THR A 911 4.08 4.53 -16.70
CA THR A 911 3.06 4.74 -17.75
C THR A 911 1.95 3.67 -17.71
N PRO A 912 0.67 4.06 -17.83
CA PRO A 912 -0.43 3.09 -17.87
C PRO A 912 -0.47 2.24 -19.14
N THR A 913 0.06 2.73 -20.25
CA THR A 913 0.12 2.00 -21.52
C THR A 913 1.53 1.93 -22.11
N ILE A 914 1.81 0.83 -22.79
CA ILE A 914 3.09 0.62 -23.50
C ILE A 914 3.14 1.44 -24.80
N ALA A 915 4.27 2.09 -25.05
CA ALA A 915 4.49 2.85 -26.29
C ALA A 915 4.57 1.93 -27.53
N PRO A 916 4.11 2.39 -28.72
CA PRO A 916 4.06 1.55 -29.93
C PRO A 916 5.40 1.03 -30.46
N ASP A 917 6.51 1.67 -30.11
CA ASP A 917 7.88 1.27 -30.45
C ASP A 917 8.51 0.33 -29.40
N ARG A 918 7.87 0.18 -28.24
CA ARG A 918 8.33 -0.62 -27.10
C ARG A 918 7.60 -1.94 -26.94
N GLY A 919 6.35 -2.01 -27.38
CA GLY A 919 5.52 -3.21 -27.30
C GLY A 919 4.20 -3.07 -28.04
N VAL A 920 3.26 -3.96 -27.73
CA VAL A 920 1.94 -4.00 -28.36
C VAL A 920 0.87 -3.72 -27.31
N PHE A 921 0.09 -2.67 -27.50
CA PHE A 921 -1.10 -2.39 -26.71
C PHE A 921 -2.36 -2.88 -27.44
N LEU A 922 -3.11 -3.80 -26.83
CA LEU A 922 -4.39 -4.28 -27.38
C LEU A 922 -5.51 -3.26 -27.08
N ALA A 923 -5.63 -2.25 -27.93
CA ALA A 923 -6.51 -1.08 -27.71
C ALA A 923 -8.04 -1.34 -27.82
N GLN A 924 -8.46 -2.55 -28.16
CA GLN A 924 -9.88 -2.90 -28.36
C GLN A 924 -10.33 -4.01 -27.42
N THR A 925 -11.36 -3.76 -26.62
CA THR A 925 -12.04 -4.78 -25.80
C THR A 925 -13.25 -5.37 -26.52
N TRP A 926 -13.41 -6.70 -26.43
CA TRP A 926 -14.53 -7.45 -27.02
C TRP A 926 -15.66 -7.75 -26.02
N ARG A 927 -15.48 -7.29 -24.77
CA ARG A 927 -16.40 -7.54 -23.66
C ARG A 927 -17.35 -6.38 -23.42
N MET A 928 -16.81 -5.20 -23.16
CA MET A 928 -17.53 -4.10 -22.53
C MET A 928 -18.30 -3.24 -23.54
N HIS A 929 -19.55 -2.91 -23.23
CA HIS A 929 -20.32 -1.85 -23.88
C HIS A 929 -19.54 -0.51 -23.82
N PRO A 930 -19.62 0.37 -24.84
CA PRO A 930 -18.91 1.66 -24.86
C PRO A 930 -19.08 2.51 -23.60
N ASN A 931 -20.27 2.52 -22.98
CA ASN A 931 -20.54 3.28 -21.75
C ASN A 931 -19.85 2.69 -20.50
N VAL A 932 -19.54 1.40 -20.48
CA VAL A 932 -18.74 0.77 -19.42
C VAL A 932 -17.26 1.02 -19.70
N CYS A 933 -16.86 0.84 -20.96
CA CYS A 933 -15.49 1.00 -21.43
C CYS A 933 -14.99 2.44 -21.27
N SER A 934 -15.83 3.46 -21.47
CA SER A 934 -15.43 4.86 -21.37
C SER A 934 -14.92 5.24 -19.98
N PHE A 935 -15.57 4.75 -18.91
CA PHE A 935 -15.10 4.93 -17.54
C PHE A 935 -13.74 4.26 -17.33
N ILE A 936 -13.62 2.96 -17.64
CA ILE A 936 -12.37 2.21 -17.47
C ILE A 936 -11.23 2.82 -18.31
N SER A 937 -11.54 3.22 -19.53
CA SER A 937 -10.58 3.84 -20.45
C SER A 937 -10.02 5.12 -19.86
N GLN A 938 -10.87 6.04 -19.36
CA GLN A 938 -10.41 7.28 -18.75
C GLN A 938 -9.75 7.08 -17.39
N ALA A 939 -10.30 6.20 -16.54
CA ALA A 939 -9.83 5.95 -15.18
C ALA A 939 -8.49 5.22 -15.09
N VAL A 940 -8.20 4.37 -16.08
CA VAL A 940 -7.13 3.37 -15.99
C VAL A 940 -6.18 3.43 -17.18
N TYR A 941 -6.69 3.64 -18.39
CA TYR A 941 -5.88 3.53 -19.63
C TYR A 941 -5.77 4.84 -20.41
N GLU A 942 -5.91 5.98 -19.72
CA GLU A 942 -5.71 7.32 -20.28
C GLU A 942 -6.55 7.65 -21.52
N GLY A 943 -7.69 6.99 -21.70
CA GLY A 943 -8.55 7.14 -22.87
C GLY A 943 -8.13 6.29 -24.09
N GLN A 944 -7.13 5.43 -23.97
CA GLN A 944 -6.60 4.64 -25.09
C GLN A 944 -7.36 3.33 -25.33
N LEU A 945 -8.19 2.87 -24.38
CA LEU A 945 -9.03 1.68 -24.54
C LEU A 945 -10.36 2.03 -25.22
N SER A 946 -10.75 1.25 -26.22
CA SER A 946 -12.02 1.39 -26.93
C SER A 946 -12.76 0.06 -27.01
N SER A 947 -14.07 0.08 -27.19
CA SER A 947 -14.85 -1.14 -27.43
C SER A 947 -14.83 -1.54 -28.90
N ALA A 948 -14.72 -2.84 -29.17
CA ALA A 948 -14.84 -3.40 -30.51
C ALA A 948 -16.27 -3.25 -31.04
N SER A 949 -16.41 -3.17 -32.37
CA SER A 949 -17.73 -3.09 -33.01
C SER A 949 -18.62 -4.29 -32.68
N GLY A 950 -19.91 -4.03 -32.46
CA GLY A 950 -20.92 -5.01 -32.04
C GLY A 950 -21.14 -5.04 -30.52
N THR A 951 -20.24 -4.46 -29.72
CA THR A 951 -20.40 -4.38 -28.25
C THR A 951 -21.44 -3.32 -27.84
N GLU A 952 -21.67 -2.29 -28.67
CA GLU A 952 -22.72 -1.28 -28.48
C GLU A 952 -24.14 -1.85 -28.49
N LYS A 953 -24.32 -3.08 -28.98
CA LYS A 953 -25.61 -3.79 -28.97
C LYS A 953 -25.93 -4.41 -27.61
N ARG A 954 -24.95 -4.50 -26.71
CA ARG A 954 -25.10 -5.11 -25.39
C ARG A 954 -25.81 -4.15 -24.45
N VAL A 955 -27.13 -4.26 -24.39
CA VAL A 955 -27.99 -3.40 -23.57
C VAL A 955 -28.99 -4.22 -22.78
N LEU A 956 -29.38 -3.71 -21.62
CA LEU A 956 -30.49 -4.26 -20.85
C LEU A 956 -31.82 -3.73 -21.40
N LEU A 957 -32.82 -4.60 -21.44
CA LEU A 957 -34.20 -4.27 -21.77
C LEU A 957 -34.99 -4.22 -20.46
N LEU A 958 -35.15 -2.99 -19.94
CA LEU A 958 -35.73 -2.70 -18.64
C LEU A 958 -37.22 -2.34 -18.76
N ASP A 959 -38.02 -2.70 -17.76
CA ASP A 959 -39.46 -2.44 -17.68
C ASP A 959 -39.86 -1.00 -17.28
N GLY A 960 -38.87 -0.16 -16.94
CA GLY A 960 -39.08 1.23 -16.52
C GLY A 960 -39.56 1.42 -15.07
N GLN A 961 -39.69 0.37 -14.26
CA GLN A 961 -40.11 0.50 -12.85
C GLN A 961 -39.05 1.19 -11.98
N ARG A 962 -37.78 1.11 -12.37
CA ARG A 962 -36.64 1.81 -11.74
C ARG A 962 -35.97 2.75 -12.76
N PRO A 963 -36.46 3.99 -12.93
CA PRO A 963 -35.91 4.94 -13.90
C PRO A 963 -34.48 5.40 -13.58
N GLU A 964 -34.01 5.18 -12.36
CA GLU A 964 -32.63 5.39 -11.92
C GLU A 964 -31.64 4.32 -12.41
N VAL A 965 -32.13 3.20 -12.98
CA VAL A 965 -31.29 2.12 -13.51
C VAL A 965 -31.08 2.35 -15.01
N SER A 966 -29.83 2.59 -15.40
CA SER A 966 -29.48 2.72 -16.82
C SER A 966 -29.48 1.37 -17.54
N ASN A 967 -29.75 1.37 -18.85
CA ASN A 967 -29.69 0.17 -19.69
C ASN A 967 -28.26 -0.31 -19.98
N SER A 968 -27.25 0.54 -19.74
CA SER A 968 -25.84 0.24 -19.97
C SER A 968 -24.93 1.22 -19.23
N GLY A 969 -23.66 0.86 -19.03
CA GLY A 969 -22.65 1.74 -18.44
C GLY A 969 -22.44 1.52 -16.95
N LEU A 970 -22.34 2.61 -16.19
CA LEU A 970 -22.09 2.58 -14.76
C LEU A 970 -23.27 3.18 -14.02
N MET A 971 -23.60 2.64 -12.86
CA MET A 971 -24.61 3.16 -11.93
C MET A 971 -23.99 3.22 -10.53
N PHE A 972 -24.06 4.39 -9.88
CA PHE A 972 -23.72 4.51 -8.47
C PHE A 972 -25.00 4.43 -7.63
N CYS A 973 -25.01 3.52 -6.66
CA CYS A 973 -26.14 3.20 -5.80
C CYS A 973 -25.79 3.62 -4.36
N PRO A 974 -26.04 4.87 -3.97
CA PRO A 974 -25.72 5.34 -2.62
C PRO A 974 -26.58 4.63 -1.57
N VAL A 975 -25.96 4.13 -0.50
CA VAL A 975 -26.64 3.53 0.66
C VAL A 975 -26.10 4.17 1.93
N GLU A 976 -26.94 4.90 2.66
CA GLU A 976 -26.54 5.53 3.92
C GLU A 976 -26.42 4.48 5.03
N HIS A 977 -25.22 4.31 5.60
CA HIS A 977 -24.99 3.47 6.76
C HIS A 977 -23.73 3.88 7.54
N ASP A 978 -23.76 3.76 8.87
CA ASP A 978 -22.61 3.99 9.75
C ASP A 978 -22.30 2.71 10.58
N GLY A 979 -21.05 2.54 11.02
CA GLY A 979 -20.70 1.41 11.87
C GLY A 979 -20.31 0.11 11.17
N ASN A 980 -20.19 0.11 9.83
CA ASN A 980 -19.85 -1.08 9.05
C ASN A 980 -18.40 -1.02 8.55
N SER A 981 -17.60 -2.05 8.86
CA SER A 981 -16.21 -2.15 8.40
C SER A 981 -16.09 -3.10 7.20
N GLN A 982 -16.45 -4.37 7.39
CA GLN A 982 -16.24 -5.45 6.42
C GLN A 982 -17.55 -6.08 5.90
N SER A 983 -18.70 -5.73 6.51
CA SER A 983 -20.02 -6.24 6.14
C SER A 983 -21.08 -5.18 6.42
N SER A 984 -22.06 -5.05 5.53
CA SER A 984 -23.23 -4.17 5.67
C SER A 984 -24.50 -4.88 5.24
N ASP A 985 -25.43 -4.98 6.20
CA ASP A 985 -26.79 -5.49 5.97
C ASP A 985 -27.60 -4.55 5.08
N GLU A 986 -27.36 -3.25 5.19
CA GLU A 986 -28.00 -2.20 4.40
C GLU A 986 -27.63 -2.33 2.92
N GLU A 987 -26.34 -2.48 2.61
CA GLU A 987 -25.91 -2.74 1.24
C GLU A 987 -26.42 -4.09 0.75
N ALA A 988 -26.40 -5.14 1.58
CA ALA A 988 -26.88 -6.47 1.19
C ALA A 988 -28.37 -6.45 0.83
N ALA A 989 -29.20 -5.70 1.56
CA ALA A 989 -30.60 -5.47 1.23
C ALA A 989 -30.77 -4.76 -0.13
N GLN A 990 -30.00 -3.68 -0.37
CA GLN A 990 -30.03 -2.97 -1.65
C GLN A 990 -29.60 -3.87 -2.83
N VAL A 991 -28.57 -4.69 -2.62
CA VAL A 991 -28.11 -5.67 -3.62
C VAL A 991 -29.20 -6.72 -3.89
N GLN A 992 -29.88 -7.21 -2.86
CA GLN A 992 -30.97 -8.16 -3.01
C GLN A 992 -32.12 -7.59 -3.85
N GLU A 993 -32.51 -6.34 -3.61
CA GLU A 993 -33.55 -5.66 -4.40
C GLU A 993 -33.16 -5.50 -5.87
N LEU A 994 -31.93 -5.04 -6.14
CA LEU A 994 -31.41 -4.91 -7.51
C LEU A 994 -31.33 -6.28 -8.20
N TYR A 995 -30.86 -7.30 -7.51
CA TYR A 995 -30.76 -8.66 -8.05
C TYR A 995 -32.15 -9.21 -8.43
N ALA A 996 -33.13 -9.07 -7.54
CA ALA A 996 -34.50 -9.49 -7.79
C ALA A 996 -35.16 -8.69 -8.93
N TYR A 997 -34.84 -7.40 -9.06
CA TYR A 997 -35.28 -6.57 -10.17
C TYR A 997 -34.72 -7.08 -11.50
N PHE A 998 -33.41 -7.30 -11.59
CA PHE A 998 -32.74 -7.73 -12.82
C PHE A 998 -33.18 -9.12 -13.31
N LEU A 999 -33.47 -10.07 -12.42
CA LEU A 999 -33.98 -11.39 -12.81
C LEU A 999 -35.33 -11.35 -13.56
N ARG A 1000 -36.05 -10.23 -13.52
CA ARG A 1000 -37.31 -10.03 -14.25
C ARG A 1000 -37.12 -9.37 -15.62
N GLN A 1001 -35.90 -8.91 -15.91
CA GLN A 1001 -35.59 -8.15 -17.11
C GLN A 1001 -34.98 -9.04 -18.22
N ARG A 1002 -34.71 -8.42 -19.38
CA ARG A 1002 -34.09 -9.08 -20.54
C ARG A 1002 -32.81 -8.32 -20.93
N TYR A 1003 -31.99 -8.91 -21.78
CA TYR A 1003 -30.82 -8.25 -22.36
C TYR A 1003 -30.63 -8.64 -23.82
N VAL A 1004 -29.89 -7.81 -24.56
CA VAL A 1004 -29.48 -8.07 -25.94
C VAL A 1004 -28.00 -8.44 -25.94
N ASP A 1005 -27.63 -9.53 -26.61
CA ASP A 1005 -26.23 -9.94 -26.74
C ASP A 1005 -25.49 -9.21 -27.89
N ASN A 1006 -24.19 -9.47 -28.06
CA ASN A 1006 -23.41 -8.86 -29.14
C ASN A 1006 -23.81 -9.29 -30.56
N LYS A 1007 -24.65 -10.33 -30.70
CA LYS A 1007 -25.24 -10.77 -31.97
C LYS A 1007 -26.61 -10.13 -32.22
N GLY A 1008 -27.12 -9.34 -31.27
CA GLY A 1008 -28.44 -8.72 -31.35
C GLY A 1008 -29.57 -9.65 -30.98
N VAL A 1009 -29.29 -10.76 -30.28
CA VAL A 1009 -30.31 -11.71 -29.83
C VAL A 1009 -30.76 -11.35 -28.43
N GLU A 1010 -32.08 -11.35 -28.21
CA GLU A 1010 -32.67 -11.10 -26.90
C GLU A 1010 -32.70 -12.36 -26.04
N HIS A 1011 -32.36 -12.20 -24.77
CA HIS A 1011 -32.36 -13.27 -23.77
C HIS A 1011 -33.00 -12.78 -22.47
N ALA A 1012 -33.61 -13.69 -21.72
CA ALA A 1012 -34.01 -13.41 -20.34
C ALA A 1012 -32.78 -13.39 -19.43
N ILE A 1013 -32.78 -12.53 -18.42
CA ILE A 1013 -31.71 -12.51 -17.42
C ILE A 1013 -31.93 -13.66 -16.43
N CYS A 1014 -30.87 -14.42 -16.16
CA CYS A 1014 -30.85 -15.46 -15.14
C CYS A 1014 -29.67 -15.27 -14.18
N ILE A 1015 -29.54 -16.14 -13.17
CA ILE A 1015 -28.48 -16.06 -12.15
C ILE A 1015 -27.07 -16.06 -12.75
N GLU A 1016 -26.87 -16.68 -13.91
CA GLU A 1016 -25.56 -16.73 -14.59
C GLU A 1016 -25.17 -15.38 -15.22
N ASN A 1017 -26.15 -14.51 -15.46
CA ASN A 1017 -25.94 -13.20 -16.09
C ASN A 1017 -25.60 -12.09 -15.08
N ILE A 1018 -25.67 -12.37 -13.78
CA ILE A 1018 -25.42 -11.40 -12.71
C ILE A 1018 -24.23 -11.88 -11.88
N LEU A 1019 -23.24 -11.02 -11.72
CA LEU A 1019 -22.09 -11.24 -10.85
C LEU A 1019 -22.15 -10.27 -9.67
N VAL A 1020 -22.04 -10.77 -8.45
CA VAL A 1020 -21.97 -9.92 -7.25
C VAL A 1020 -20.58 -10.01 -6.65
N VAL A 1021 -19.94 -8.85 -6.51
CA VAL A 1021 -18.56 -8.73 -6.07
C VAL A 1021 -18.50 -7.88 -4.80
N ALA A 1022 -17.74 -8.32 -3.80
CA ALA A 1022 -17.45 -7.54 -2.61
C ALA A 1022 -15.96 -7.63 -2.25
N PRO A 1023 -15.37 -6.62 -1.60
CA PRO A 1023 -13.95 -6.63 -1.22
C PRO A 1023 -13.65 -7.57 -0.05
N TYR A 1024 -14.65 -7.90 0.78
CA TYR A 1024 -14.51 -8.70 2.01
C TYR A 1024 -15.30 -10.01 1.92
N ASN A 1025 -14.76 -11.11 2.49
CA ASN A 1025 -15.44 -12.40 2.52
C ASN A 1025 -16.67 -12.39 3.45
N LEU A 1026 -16.69 -11.61 4.53
CA LEU A 1026 -17.84 -11.44 5.42
C LEU A 1026 -19.02 -10.87 4.64
N GLN A 1027 -18.81 -9.82 3.84
CA GLN A 1027 -19.85 -9.33 2.93
C GLN A 1027 -20.25 -10.37 1.88
N VAL A 1028 -19.30 -11.13 1.32
CA VAL A 1028 -19.62 -12.24 0.39
C VAL A 1028 -20.50 -13.29 1.05
N GLN A 1029 -20.25 -13.68 2.30
CA GLN A 1029 -21.04 -14.65 3.05
C GLN A 1029 -22.44 -14.13 3.31
N LEU A 1030 -22.56 -12.89 3.80
CA LEU A 1030 -23.86 -12.23 3.99
C LEU A 1030 -24.66 -12.19 2.67
N LEU A 1031 -24.02 -11.79 1.58
CA LEU A 1031 -24.64 -11.74 0.26
C LEU A 1031 -25.08 -13.13 -0.24
N LYS A 1032 -24.30 -14.19 0.01
CA LYS A 1032 -24.72 -15.57 -0.30
C LYS A 1032 -25.94 -16.02 0.50
N GLN A 1033 -26.08 -15.54 1.74
CA GLN A 1033 -27.22 -15.89 2.60
C GLN A 1033 -28.52 -15.19 2.15
N VAL A 1034 -28.43 -13.93 1.70
CA VAL A 1034 -29.62 -13.16 1.29
C VAL A 1034 -30.02 -13.36 -0.18
N LEU A 1035 -29.10 -13.77 -1.04
CA LEU A 1035 -29.35 -13.99 -2.46
C LEU A 1035 -29.82 -15.41 -2.78
N PRO A 1036 -30.48 -15.65 -3.93
CA PRO A 1036 -30.94 -16.98 -4.31
C PRO A 1036 -29.81 -18.01 -4.39
N ALA A 1037 -30.10 -19.26 -4.04
CA ALA A 1037 -29.15 -20.37 -4.17
C ALA A 1037 -28.59 -20.45 -5.61
N GLY A 1038 -27.26 -20.57 -5.72
CA GLY A 1038 -26.55 -20.56 -7.00
C GLY A 1038 -26.13 -19.17 -7.50
N ALA A 1039 -26.48 -18.08 -6.80
CA ALA A 1039 -25.98 -16.75 -7.13
C ALA A 1039 -24.45 -16.69 -7.17
N ARG A 1040 -23.90 -16.01 -8.17
CA ARG A 1040 -22.45 -15.87 -8.37
C ARG A 1040 -21.90 -14.75 -7.48
N VAL A 1041 -21.56 -15.09 -6.25
CA VAL A 1041 -21.03 -14.14 -5.24
C VAL A 1041 -19.59 -14.50 -4.84
N GLY A 1042 -18.73 -13.49 -4.71
CA GLY A 1042 -17.31 -13.69 -4.39
C GLY A 1042 -16.48 -12.41 -4.39
N THR A 1043 -15.22 -12.54 -3.96
CA THR A 1043 -14.25 -11.44 -3.97
C THR A 1043 -13.77 -11.12 -5.39
N VAL A 1044 -13.25 -9.90 -5.58
CA VAL A 1044 -12.65 -9.44 -6.85
C VAL A 1044 -11.63 -10.46 -7.40
N ASP A 1045 -10.76 -10.99 -6.53
CA ASP A 1045 -9.70 -11.94 -6.87
C ASP A 1045 -10.26 -13.28 -7.41
N LYS A 1046 -11.41 -13.74 -6.90
CA LYS A 1046 -12.05 -15.01 -7.31
C LYS A 1046 -12.64 -14.94 -8.72
N PHE A 1047 -13.03 -13.74 -9.16
CA PHE A 1047 -13.67 -13.52 -10.45
C PHE A 1047 -12.71 -12.97 -11.52
N GLN A 1048 -11.40 -13.03 -11.27
CA GLN A 1048 -10.42 -12.76 -12.31
C GLN A 1048 -10.67 -13.69 -13.52
N GLY A 1049 -10.75 -13.09 -14.70
CA GLY A 1049 -11.06 -13.79 -15.97
C GLY A 1049 -12.54 -14.04 -16.26
N GLN A 1050 -13.43 -13.95 -15.26
CA GLN A 1050 -14.88 -14.14 -15.47
C GLN A 1050 -15.55 -12.88 -16.04
N GLU A 1051 -16.81 -13.01 -16.46
CA GLU A 1051 -17.64 -11.92 -16.98
C GLU A 1051 -19.15 -12.22 -16.80
N ALA A 1052 -19.97 -11.17 -16.81
CA ALA A 1052 -21.42 -11.23 -16.68
C ALA A 1052 -22.08 -10.05 -17.41
N GLU A 1053 -23.39 -10.11 -17.68
CA GLU A 1053 -24.10 -8.98 -18.29
C GLU A 1053 -24.21 -7.82 -17.31
N ILE A 1054 -24.47 -8.15 -16.05
CA ILE A 1054 -24.57 -7.20 -14.93
C ILE A 1054 -23.54 -7.58 -13.88
N VAL A 1055 -22.84 -6.56 -13.36
CA VAL A 1055 -22.00 -6.70 -12.17
C VAL A 1055 -22.50 -5.76 -11.10
N ILE A 1056 -22.70 -6.27 -9.89
CA ILE A 1056 -23.03 -5.47 -8.70
C ILE A 1056 -21.83 -5.54 -7.75
N VAL A 1057 -21.25 -4.40 -7.43
CA VAL A 1057 -20.12 -4.25 -6.51
C VAL A 1057 -20.67 -3.67 -5.21
N SER A 1058 -20.52 -4.39 -4.09
CA SER A 1058 -20.86 -3.92 -2.74
C SER A 1058 -19.58 -3.56 -1.99
N MET A 1059 -19.45 -2.32 -1.55
CA MET A 1059 -18.23 -1.79 -0.91
C MET A 1059 -18.16 -2.09 0.60
N ALA A 1060 -19.31 -2.30 1.24
CA ALA A 1060 -19.57 -2.65 2.65
C ALA A 1060 -19.10 -1.66 3.72
N THR A 1061 -17.99 -0.95 3.51
CA THR A 1061 -17.42 -0.02 4.48
C THR A 1061 -18.21 1.29 4.54
N SER A 1062 -18.55 1.75 5.75
CA SER A 1062 -19.30 2.99 5.98
C SER A 1062 -18.51 4.25 5.64
N ASN A 1063 -17.34 4.45 6.26
CA ASN A 1063 -16.56 5.69 6.17
C ASN A 1063 -15.12 5.47 6.67
N GLU A 1064 -14.34 6.54 6.74
CA GLU A 1064 -12.93 6.55 7.14
C GLU A 1064 -12.67 5.87 8.49
N ASP A 1065 -13.56 6.03 9.48
CA ASP A 1065 -13.36 5.47 10.83
C ASP A 1065 -13.48 3.93 10.88
N TYR A 1066 -14.02 3.32 9.83
CA TYR A 1066 -14.27 1.87 9.75
C TYR A 1066 -13.49 1.18 8.64
N LEU A 1067 -12.53 1.87 7.99
CA LEU A 1067 -11.63 1.24 7.02
C LEU A 1067 -10.78 0.17 7.73
N PRO A 1068 -10.95 -1.13 7.43
CA PRO A 1068 -10.27 -2.21 8.13
C PRO A 1068 -8.83 -2.45 7.62
N ARG A 1069 -8.44 -1.79 6.53
CA ARG A 1069 -7.15 -1.93 5.83
C ARG A 1069 -6.65 -0.54 5.41
N ASP A 1070 -5.42 -0.48 4.90
CA ASP A 1070 -4.90 0.68 4.16
C ASP A 1070 -5.93 1.14 3.10
N ILE A 1071 -6.07 2.46 2.91
CA ILE A 1071 -6.89 3.08 1.87
C ILE A 1071 -6.59 2.48 0.50
N GLY A 1072 -5.34 2.08 0.27
CA GLY A 1072 -4.87 1.37 -0.91
C GLY A 1072 -5.63 0.08 -1.24
N PHE A 1073 -6.19 -0.61 -0.25
CA PHE A 1073 -6.93 -1.84 -0.46
C PHE A 1073 -8.33 -1.60 -1.05
N LEU A 1074 -9.15 -0.78 -0.38
CA LEU A 1074 -10.54 -0.56 -0.79
C LEU A 1074 -10.62 0.26 -2.08
N TYR A 1075 -9.75 1.27 -2.21
CA TYR A 1075 -9.72 2.19 -3.36
C TYR A 1075 -8.73 1.78 -4.45
N SER A 1076 -8.19 0.55 -4.40
CA SER A 1076 -7.27 0.06 -5.42
C SER A 1076 -7.84 0.27 -6.83
N LYS A 1077 -7.15 1.09 -7.65
CA LYS A 1077 -7.48 1.28 -9.07
C LYS A 1077 -7.57 -0.07 -9.79
N ASN A 1078 -6.67 -0.99 -9.46
CA ASN A 1078 -6.60 -2.34 -10.03
C ASN A 1078 -7.83 -3.18 -9.65
N ARG A 1079 -8.30 -3.12 -8.39
CA ARG A 1079 -9.53 -3.82 -7.95
C ARG A 1079 -10.76 -3.22 -8.59
N LEU A 1080 -10.87 -1.89 -8.63
CA LEU A 1080 -11.99 -1.19 -9.28
C LEU A 1080 -12.05 -1.52 -10.78
N ASN A 1081 -10.89 -1.46 -11.46
CA ASN A 1081 -10.72 -1.87 -12.85
C ASN A 1081 -11.19 -3.32 -13.05
N VAL A 1082 -10.69 -4.25 -12.23
CA VAL A 1082 -11.07 -5.66 -12.34
C VAL A 1082 -12.55 -5.87 -12.07
N ALA A 1083 -13.15 -5.23 -11.06
CA ALA A 1083 -14.55 -5.40 -10.70
C ALA A 1083 -15.50 -4.85 -11.79
N VAL A 1084 -15.32 -3.59 -12.19
CA VAL A 1084 -16.19 -2.93 -13.18
C VAL A 1084 -16.03 -3.56 -14.56
N SER A 1085 -14.81 -3.94 -14.96
CA SER A 1085 -14.55 -4.56 -16.28
C SER A 1085 -15.02 -6.02 -16.41
N ARG A 1086 -15.66 -6.61 -15.38
CA ARG A 1086 -16.40 -7.87 -15.53
C ARG A 1086 -17.76 -7.67 -16.20
N ALA A 1087 -18.29 -6.45 -16.19
CA ALA A 1087 -19.58 -6.13 -16.79
C ALA A 1087 -19.47 -6.07 -18.31
N LYS A 1088 -20.41 -6.72 -18.99
CA LYS A 1088 -20.62 -6.56 -20.43
C LYS A 1088 -21.50 -5.37 -20.73
N SER A 1089 -22.60 -5.22 -19.98
CA SER A 1089 -23.64 -4.21 -20.24
C SER A 1089 -23.69 -3.15 -19.14
N LEU A 1090 -23.86 -3.53 -17.86
CA LEU A 1090 -24.04 -2.60 -16.74
C LEU A 1090 -23.20 -3.00 -15.51
N ALA A 1091 -22.54 -2.03 -14.88
CA ALA A 1091 -21.92 -2.17 -13.57
C ALA A 1091 -22.62 -1.26 -12.54
N CYS A 1092 -23.04 -1.82 -11.41
CA CYS A 1092 -23.64 -1.10 -10.29
C CYS A 1092 -22.66 -1.08 -9.12
N ILE A 1093 -22.33 0.09 -8.59
CA ILE A 1093 -21.49 0.26 -7.40
C ILE A 1093 -22.40 0.69 -6.24
N VAL A 1094 -22.64 -0.24 -5.32
CA VAL A 1094 -23.37 -0.04 -4.06
C VAL A 1094 -22.36 0.33 -2.99
N ALA A 1095 -22.50 1.53 -2.42
CA ALA A 1095 -21.52 2.08 -1.49
C ALA A 1095 -22.12 3.18 -0.62
N SER A 1096 -21.57 3.35 0.58
CA SER A 1096 -21.78 4.55 1.38
C SER A 1096 -21.27 5.82 0.66
N PRO A 1097 -22.05 6.91 0.60
CA PRO A 1097 -21.60 8.20 0.08
C PRO A 1097 -20.39 8.77 0.83
N ASP A 1098 -20.26 8.48 2.13
CA ASP A 1098 -19.14 8.95 2.95
C ASP A 1098 -17.77 8.37 2.50
N LEU A 1099 -17.77 7.31 1.69
CA LEU A 1099 -16.54 6.83 1.04
C LEU A 1099 -15.98 7.82 0.00
N THR A 1100 -16.78 8.75 -0.53
CA THR A 1100 -16.24 9.84 -1.38
C THR A 1100 -15.66 10.99 -0.57
N ALA A 1101 -15.87 10.97 0.75
CA ALA A 1101 -15.58 12.06 1.66
C ALA A 1101 -14.31 11.87 2.50
N ILE A 1102 -13.58 10.77 2.26
CA ILE A 1102 -12.39 10.37 3.03
C ILE A 1102 -11.26 11.38 2.90
N ARG A 1103 -10.60 11.64 4.03
CA ARG A 1103 -9.40 12.47 4.06
C ARG A 1103 -8.21 11.72 3.48
N CYS A 1104 -7.57 12.32 2.48
CA CYS A 1104 -6.35 11.79 1.86
C CYS A 1104 -5.11 12.41 2.49
N LEU A 1105 -4.06 11.62 2.76
CA LEU A 1105 -2.80 12.13 3.32
C LEU A 1105 -1.74 12.30 2.23
N THR A 1106 -1.71 11.37 1.26
CA THR A 1106 -0.76 11.36 0.15
C THR A 1106 -1.44 11.68 -1.20
N PRO A 1107 -0.67 12.14 -2.21
CA PRO A 1107 -1.18 12.24 -3.59
C PRO A 1107 -1.63 10.89 -4.16
N HIS A 1108 -1.07 9.78 -3.70
CA HIS A 1108 -1.49 8.46 -4.12
C HIS A 1108 -2.92 8.18 -3.63
N ASP A 1109 -3.18 8.36 -2.32
CA ASP A 1109 -4.49 8.22 -1.70
C ASP A 1109 -5.57 9.03 -2.44
N MET A 1110 -5.27 10.31 -2.70
CA MET A 1110 -6.18 11.22 -3.38
C MET A 1110 -6.52 10.73 -4.80
N SER A 1111 -5.53 10.17 -5.51
CA SER A 1111 -5.73 9.59 -6.84
C SER A 1111 -6.57 8.30 -6.81
N LEU A 1112 -6.47 7.51 -5.74
CA LEU A 1112 -7.28 6.32 -5.54
C LEU A 1112 -8.74 6.71 -5.25
N VAL A 1113 -8.99 7.62 -4.31
CA VAL A 1113 -10.35 8.10 -3.97
C VAL A 1113 -10.99 8.82 -5.15
N ASN A 1114 -10.21 9.57 -5.95
CA ASN A 1114 -10.67 10.18 -7.19
C ASN A 1114 -11.31 9.16 -8.15
N GLY A 1115 -10.83 7.91 -8.18
CA GLY A 1115 -11.44 6.84 -8.98
C GLY A 1115 -12.89 6.54 -8.60
N LEU A 1116 -13.21 6.54 -7.30
CA LEU A 1116 -14.58 6.39 -6.82
C LEU A 1116 -15.42 7.64 -7.07
N CYS A 1117 -14.89 8.84 -6.81
CA CYS A 1117 -15.56 10.10 -7.13
C CYS A 1117 -15.91 10.20 -8.63
N MET A 1118 -15.02 9.74 -9.49
CA MET A 1118 -15.27 9.68 -10.92
C MET A 1118 -16.33 8.63 -11.27
N ALA A 1119 -16.35 7.47 -10.59
CA ALA A 1119 -17.40 6.49 -10.74
C ALA A 1119 -18.79 7.06 -10.36
N VAL A 1120 -18.87 7.90 -9.33
CA VAL A 1120 -20.11 8.64 -8.99
C VAL A 1120 -20.53 9.55 -10.13
N ARG A 1121 -19.62 10.37 -10.67
CA ARG A 1121 -19.92 11.26 -11.82
C ARG A 1121 -20.44 10.48 -13.04
N TYR A 1122 -19.77 9.40 -13.42
CA TYR A 1122 -20.20 8.54 -14.53
C TYR A 1122 -21.55 7.86 -14.24
N GLY A 1123 -21.75 7.41 -13.00
CA GLY A 1123 -23.00 6.80 -12.54
C GLY A 1123 -24.20 7.76 -12.56
N MET A 1124 -23.99 9.04 -12.26
CA MET A 1124 -25.04 10.06 -12.28
C MET A 1124 -25.32 10.61 -13.69
N ALA A 1125 -24.28 10.73 -14.54
CA ALA A 1125 -24.43 11.23 -15.91
C ALA A 1125 -25.26 10.29 -16.79
N ALA A 1126 -25.16 8.97 -16.60
CA ALA A 1126 -25.99 7.97 -17.28
C ALA A 1126 -27.49 8.15 -16.99
N ASN A 1127 -27.84 8.60 -15.78
CA ASN A 1127 -29.22 8.87 -15.37
C ASN A 1127 -29.79 10.17 -15.94
N ALA A 1128 -28.95 11.15 -16.28
CA ALA A 1128 -29.38 12.39 -16.94
C ALA A 1128 -29.67 12.16 -18.43
N LEU A 1129 -28.88 11.33 -19.12
CA LEU A 1129 -29.11 10.95 -20.53
C LEU A 1129 -30.35 10.06 -20.69
N ALA A 1130 -30.58 9.11 -19.76
CA ALA A 1130 -31.77 8.25 -19.76
C ALA A 1130 -33.09 8.99 -19.48
N ARG A 1131 -33.05 10.24 -19.00
CA ARG A 1131 -34.23 11.11 -18.84
C ARG A 1131 -34.53 11.97 -20.08
N CYS A 1132 -33.63 11.99 -21.06
CA CYS A 1132 -33.76 12.78 -22.29
C CYS A 1132 -34.10 11.93 -23.53
N GLU A 1133 -34.06 10.61 -23.43
CA GLU A 1133 -34.63 9.65 -24.40
C GLU A 1133 -35.96 9.09 -23.86
#